data_AF-A0A9D0XYM8-F1
#
_entry.id   AF-A0A9D0XYM8-F1
#
_cell.length_a   1.000
_cell.length_b   1.000
_cell.length_c   1.000
_cell.angle_alpha   90.00
_cell.angle_beta   90.00
_cell.angle_gamma   90.00
#
_symmetry.space_group_name_H-M   'P 1'
#
loop_
_entity.id
_entity.type
_entity.pdbx_description
1 polymer ?
#
loop_
_entity_poly.entity_id
_entity_poly.type
_entity_poly.pdbx_seq_one_letter_code
_entity_poly.pdbx_strand_id
1 'polypeptide(L)'
;MRKYHKKQLLDLVQTIKEANIMIERFIRNENYESATGLLIDCHEAAVNIGKRIEELEGEGTITVTYLEEYCDLLYQTGLAVNENKNLKKELVLLHNQIIKIEDSLINDIKADKLEVVFLPYKASMWDSLESIYLVAKNDPQCDVYCVPIPYYELTPDRKLGQMYYEGADYYDSSIEVTNWKEYDIEARHPDMIFIHYPYDDMAVNATVHPDFYSKKLRQCCDCLAYVPYFVVSGNTVAEYNACLPGVLYADCVFVQSEQIRQSYIQHYNNFARENKMEQVCGRGEDKFKAFGSPKFDKIINDRDAHYELPDNWKRLVYRGNGEKKKIVLYNTHMFAWINGGEQYFRKMQIIFETFRDREDAVLWWRPHPNTELNFRTFRPDLLGKYMKTVESYKNGGWGIYDDTPDLHRAIAFSDVYYGDGSSLVELFKAGGKPVYYQDIDFPELLDNLRFYVTNIFETGNSLYALTFNGYMFRLEDNSFKYESKIPASYGYSSGWNYYSQVTEDDNIFFIPHNEKHIAVYNVKTKDCRMYALDLDDEYRITFAGGDKNFLEGILYKNKLFLVPWGYRNIVAFNTNTKETEHCLDLRQVFGEKTNALSYGYAWLNESTVLLASMHSNEVLEFNLDTYEYKIHRIGREDQSFHMIFRYGDNFFLVGRQPFMLRWNYETGDTHIYDKLPADFELARKLDWVFYVRNMKPYGNKLVLPGGYTNMVLLFDLDTCQFEKLDVFDKLLKSVPVTGRNKDEPFVTGIHMSGSFMYFVHKNEILYRYDFDTQTIEEVCSIMPFFSDEQLDKLNGSFIRNMLEGENSQVMPERFNKLYDGKAGERIYSYIKTRLFQKPAADVY
;
A
#
# COMPACT_ATOMS: atom_id res chain seq x y z
N MET A 1 -19.50 25.35 -30.70
CA MET A 1 -20.73 24.71 -30.15
C MET A 1 -20.43 23.43 -29.37
N ARG A 2 -21.34 22.95 -28.51
CA ARG A 2 -21.30 21.58 -27.93
C ARG A 2 -21.87 20.52 -28.89
N LYS A 3 -21.39 19.28 -28.81
CA LYS A 3 -21.87 18.15 -29.64
C LYS A 3 -23.36 17.88 -29.45
N TYR A 4 -23.84 17.93 -28.20
CA TYR A 4 -25.25 17.75 -27.86
C TYR A 4 -26.16 18.73 -28.59
N HIS A 5 -25.87 20.04 -28.50
CA HIS A 5 -26.66 21.07 -29.20
C HIS A 5 -26.59 20.90 -30.73
N LYS A 6 -25.41 20.61 -31.28
CA LYS A 6 -25.27 20.38 -32.72
C LYS A 6 -26.12 19.19 -33.20
N LYS A 7 -26.15 18.10 -32.41
CA LYS A 7 -27.01 16.94 -32.70
C LYS A 7 -28.48 17.31 -32.68
N GLN A 8 -28.94 18.05 -31.66
CA GLN A 8 -30.33 18.53 -31.60
C GLN A 8 -30.72 19.37 -32.82
N LEU A 9 -29.83 20.25 -33.29
CA LEU A 9 -30.08 21.06 -34.48
C LEU A 9 -30.13 20.19 -35.76
N LEU A 10 -29.27 19.18 -35.87
CA LEU A 10 -29.30 18.22 -36.99
C LEU A 10 -30.56 17.35 -36.99
N ASP A 11 -31.01 16.87 -35.82
CA ASP A 11 -32.24 16.09 -35.67
C ASP A 11 -33.47 16.94 -36.06
N LEU A 12 -33.49 18.23 -35.71
CA LEU A 12 -34.52 19.18 -36.14
C LEU A 12 -34.48 19.41 -37.66
N VAL A 13 -33.29 19.58 -38.25
CA VAL A 13 -33.15 19.70 -39.71
C VAL A 13 -33.61 18.44 -40.44
N GLN A 14 -33.33 17.26 -39.90
CA GLN A 14 -33.82 16.00 -40.44
C GLN A 14 -35.35 15.92 -40.38
N THR A 15 -35.96 16.38 -39.28
CA THR A 15 -37.42 16.48 -39.17
C THR A 15 -38.01 17.43 -40.23
N ILE A 16 -37.36 18.57 -40.50
CA ILE A 16 -37.77 19.50 -41.56
C ILE A 16 -37.64 18.86 -42.95
N LYS A 17 -36.60 18.06 -43.19
CA LYS A 17 -36.45 17.32 -44.46
C LYS A 17 -37.60 16.34 -44.70
N GLU A 18 -38.00 15.61 -43.67
CA GLU A 18 -39.15 14.70 -43.74
C GLU A 18 -40.45 15.48 -43.95
N ALA A 19 -40.60 16.63 -43.31
CA ALA A 19 -41.73 17.54 -43.52
C ALA A 19 -41.79 18.04 -44.98
N ASN A 20 -40.66 18.38 -45.61
CA ASN A 20 -40.62 18.77 -47.03
C ASN A 20 -41.13 17.67 -47.98
N ILE A 21 -40.79 16.41 -47.71
CA ILE A 21 -41.29 15.26 -48.48
C ILE A 21 -42.81 15.14 -48.30
N MET A 22 -43.30 15.35 -47.08
CA MET A 22 -44.73 15.32 -46.78
C MET A 22 -45.50 16.49 -47.42
N ILE A 23 -44.92 17.70 -47.46
CA ILE A 23 -45.48 18.86 -48.16
C ILE A 23 -45.68 18.53 -49.64
N GLU A 24 -44.67 17.96 -50.32
CA GLU A 24 -44.81 17.52 -51.71
C GLU A 24 -45.95 16.51 -51.88
N ARG A 25 -46.08 15.55 -50.95
CA ARG A 25 -47.15 14.54 -50.98
C ARG A 25 -48.53 15.17 -50.78
N PHE A 26 -48.68 16.12 -49.88
CA PHE A 26 -49.94 16.83 -49.66
C PHE A 26 -50.34 17.66 -50.88
N ILE A 27 -49.39 18.38 -51.50
CA ILE A 27 -49.63 19.13 -52.73
C ILE A 27 -50.07 18.19 -53.86
N ARG A 28 -49.42 17.04 -54.05
CA ARG A 28 -49.80 16.04 -55.07
C ARG A 28 -51.20 15.46 -54.86
N ASN A 29 -51.66 15.39 -53.61
CA ASN A 29 -52.98 14.90 -53.24
C ASN A 29 -54.01 16.03 -53.09
N GLU A 30 -53.69 17.25 -53.52
CA GLU A 30 -54.55 18.44 -53.45
C GLU A 30 -54.97 18.83 -52.01
N ASN A 31 -54.24 18.37 -50.98
CA ASN A 31 -54.47 18.74 -49.59
C ASN A 31 -53.65 20.00 -49.22
N TYR A 32 -54.06 21.13 -49.78
CA TYR A 32 -53.33 22.40 -49.63
C TYR A 32 -53.37 22.97 -48.21
N GLU A 33 -54.42 22.70 -47.43
CA GLU A 33 -54.52 23.16 -46.03
C GLU A 33 -53.42 22.52 -45.17
N SER A 34 -53.25 21.20 -45.26
CA SER A 34 -52.18 20.50 -44.53
C SER A 34 -50.78 20.88 -45.03
N ALA A 35 -50.62 21.13 -46.35
CA ALA A 35 -49.36 21.62 -46.90
C ALA A 35 -48.98 23.00 -46.35
N THR A 36 -49.94 23.94 -46.30
CA THR A 36 -49.74 25.29 -45.75
C THR A 36 -49.43 25.25 -44.26
N GLY A 37 -50.13 24.42 -43.47
CA GLY A 37 -49.83 24.24 -42.05
C GLY A 37 -48.39 23.77 -41.83
N LEU A 38 -47.97 22.74 -42.57
CA LEU A 38 -46.63 22.17 -42.42
C LEU A 38 -45.51 23.12 -42.90
N LEU A 39 -45.79 23.98 -43.89
CA LEU A 39 -44.88 25.07 -44.31
C LEU A 39 -44.68 26.11 -43.20
N ILE A 40 -45.75 26.47 -42.46
CA ILE A 40 -45.67 27.39 -41.31
C ILE A 40 -44.84 26.75 -40.20
N ASP A 41 -45.12 25.49 -39.86
CA ASP A 41 -44.36 24.75 -38.84
C ASP A 41 -42.86 24.68 -39.19
N CYS A 42 -42.54 24.43 -40.47
CA CYS A 42 -41.15 24.44 -40.95
C CYS A 42 -40.49 25.82 -40.83
N HIS A 43 -41.24 26.90 -41.08
CA HIS A 43 -40.74 28.26 -40.96
C HIS A 43 -40.44 28.61 -39.50
N GLU A 44 -41.35 28.30 -38.58
CA GLU A 44 -41.11 28.51 -37.14
C GLU A 44 -39.92 27.69 -36.63
N ALA A 45 -39.80 26.43 -37.06
CA ALA A 45 -38.66 25.58 -36.73
C ALA A 45 -37.34 26.17 -37.25
N ALA A 46 -37.28 26.61 -38.50
CA ALA A 46 -36.08 27.21 -39.08
C ALA A 46 -35.65 28.51 -38.36
N VAL A 47 -36.61 29.37 -38.00
CA VAL A 47 -36.34 30.58 -37.20
C VAL A 47 -35.78 30.22 -35.81
N ASN A 48 -36.34 29.20 -35.15
CA ASN A 48 -35.87 28.78 -33.84
C ASN A 48 -34.47 28.15 -33.90
N ILE A 49 -34.16 27.37 -34.94
CA ILE A 49 -32.81 26.85 -35.21
C ILE A 49 -31.84 28.03 -35.38
N GLY A 50 -32.20 29.04 -36.17
CA GLY A 50 -31.36 30.22 -36.41
C GLY A 50 -31.03 30.95 -35.11
N LYS A 51 -32.04 31.32 -34.33
CA LYS A 51 -31.88 31.95 -33.01
C LYS A 51 -30.98 31.13 -32.08
N ARG A 52 -31.17 29.81 -32.06
CA ARG A 52 -30.36 28.92 -31.21
C ARG A 52 -28.90 28.88 -31.65
N ILE A 53 -28.61 28.96 -32.94
CA ILE A 53 -27.24 29.06 -33.44
C ILE A 53 -26.62 30.39 -33.00
N GLU A 54 -27.35 31.50 -33.14
CA GLU A 54 -26.86 32.83 -32.72
C GLU A 54 -26.60 32.92 -31.21
N GLU A 55 -27.46 32.33 -30.38
CA GLU A 55 -27.24 32.23 -28.93
C GLU A 55 -25.96 31.48 -28.56
N LEU A 56 -25.57 30.48 -29.36
CA LEU A 56 -24.47 29.57 -29.05
C LEU A 56 -23.13 29.97 -29.69
N GLU A 57 -23.16 30.47 -30.93
CA GLU A 57 -21.98 30.78 -31.75
C GLU A 57 -21.82 32.28 -32.03
N GLY A 58 -22.82 33.11 -31.71
CA GLY A 58 -22.88 34.51 -32.08
C GLY A 58 -23.55 34.75 -33.44
N GLU A 59 -23.81 36.03 -33.74
CA GLU A 59 -24.45 36.45 -34.99
C GLU A 59 -23.53 36.29 -36.22
N GLY A 60 -24.13 36.19 -37.42
CA GLY A 60 -23.40 36.24 -38.69
C GLY A 60 -22.82 34.90 -39.16
N THR A 61 -23.29 33.77 -38.63
CA THR A 61 -22.90 32.45 -39.17
C THR A 61 -23.53 32.21 -40.55
N ILE A 62 -22.79 31.58 -41.47
CA ILE A 62 -23.29 31.26 -42.83
C ILE A 62 -24.51 30.33 -42.78
N THR A 63 -24.57 29.44 -41.78
CA THR A 63 -25.72 28.55 -41.56
C THR A 63 -27.01 29.33 -41.29
N VAL A 64 -26.94 30.42 -40.51
CA VAL A 64 -28.11 31.29 -40.26
C VAL A 64 -28.56 31.97 -41.55
N THR A 65 -27.63 32.45 -42.38
CA THR A 65 -27.97 32.99 -43.71
C THR A 65 -28.71 31.97 -44.59
N TYR A 66 -28.28 30.70 -44.57
CA TYR A 66 -29.00 29.65 -45.32
C TYR A 66 -30.38 29.34 -44.75
N LEU A 67 -30.57 29.46 -43.43
CA LEU A 67 -31.88 29.33 -42.78
C LEU A 67 -32.81 30.50 -43.14
N GLU A 68 -32.30 31.72 -43.21
CA GLU A 68 -33.06 32.89 -43.66
C GLU A 68 -33.51 32.74 -45.13
N GLU A 69 -32.60 32.33 -46.02
CA GLU A 69 -32.93 32.00 -47.42
C GLU A 69 -34.01 30.91 -47.52
N TYR A 70 -33.99 29.93 -46.60
CA TYR A 70 -34.97 28.86 -46.55
C TYR A 70 -36.35 29.35 -46.08
N CYS A 71 -36.41 30.23 -45.08
CA CYS A 71 -37.64 30.88 -44.64
C CYS A 71 -38.31 31.67 -45.77
N ASP A 72 -37.52 32.41 -46.57
CA ASP A 72 -38.02 33.12 -47.75
C ASP A 72 -38.61 32.17 -48.79
N LEU A 73 -37.95 31.03 -49.04
CA LEU A 73 -38.45 29.99 -49.95
C LEU A 73 -39.75 29.35 -49.44
N LEU A 74 -39.86 29.10 -48.14
CA LEU A 74 -41.08 28.57 -47.52
C LEU A 74 -42.26 29.53 -47.70
N TYR A 75 -42.03 30.83 -47.46
CA TYR A 75 -43.05 31.87 -47.67
C TYR A 75 -43.51 31.96 -49.12
N GLN A 76 -42.56 31.99 -50.07
CA GLN A 76 -42.86 32.01 -51.51
C GLN A 76 -43.64 30.77 -51.94
N THR A 77 -43.28 29.60 -51.41
CA THR A 77 -43.97 28.33 -51.70
C THR A 77 -45.41 28.38 -51.16
N GLY A 78 -45.62 28.91 -49.95
CA GLY A 78 -46.96 29.07 -49.37
C GLY A 78 -47.87 30.00 -50.19
N LEU A 79 -47.33 31.11 -50.73
CA LEU A 79 -48.07 31.97 -51.64
C LEU A 79 -48.45 31.25 -52.94
N ALA A 80 -47.50 30.50 -53.52
CA ALA A 80 -47.74 29.76 -54.77
C ALA A 80 -48.73 28.61 -54.60
N VAL A 81 -48.81 27.98 -53.41
CA VAL A 81 -49.84 27.00 -53.03
C VAL A 81 -51.22 27.63 -53.08
N ASN A 82 -51.39 28.83 -52.50
CA ASN A 82 -52.67 29.54 -52.49
C ASN A 82 -53.12 29.99 -53.90
N GLU A 83 -52.17 30.17 -54.82
CA GLU A 83 -52.43 30.59 -56.20
C GLU A 83 -52.63 29.41 -57.19
N ASN A 84 -52.65 28.15 -56.71
CA ASN A 84 -52.75 26.93 -57.53
C ASN A 84 -51.72 26.85 -58.68
N LYS A 85 -50.49 27.31 -58.45
CA LYS A 85 -49.40 27.27 -59.44
C LYS A 85 -48.73 25.90 -59.50
N ASN A 86 -48.00 25.62 -60.59
CA ASN A 86 -47.14 24.45 -60.68
C ASN A 86 -45.91 24.64 -59.77
N LEU A 87 -45.88 23.93 -58.64
CA LEU A 87 -44.92 24.08 -57.53
C LEU A 87 -43.63 23.26 -57.67
N LYS A 88 -43.43 22.60 -58.82
CA LYS A 88 -42.30 21.66 -58.99
C LYS A 88 -40.94 22.33 -58.77
N LYS A 89 -40.81 23.61 -59.15
CA LYS A 89 -39.55 24.36 -59.01
C LYS A 89 -39.28 24.72 -57.55
N GLU A 90 -40.31 25.23 -56.87
CA GLU A 90 -40.28 25.68 -55.48
C GLU A 90 -39.94 24.51 -54.54
N LEU A 91 -40.55 23.34 -54.75
CA LEU A 91 -40.27 22.12 -53.97
C LEU A 91 -38.82 21.64 -54.13
N VAL A 92 -38.25 21.72 -55.35
CA VAL A 92 -36.84 21.38 -55.59
C VAL A 92 -35.91 22.37 -54.89
N LEU A 93 -36.26 23.67 -54.87
CA LEU A 93 -35.48 24.68 -54.18
C LEU A 93 -35.49 24.46 -52.66
N LEU A 94 -36.65 24.16 -52.07
CA LEU A 94 -36.77 23.82 -50.64
C LEU A 94 -35.90 22.61 -50.28
N HIS A 95 -35.94 21.55 -51.08
CA HIS A 95 -35.16 20.34 -50.82
C HIS A 95 -33.65 20.59 -50.92
N ASN A 96 -33.19 21.34 -51.93
CA ASN A 96 -31.78 21.66 -52.08
C ASN A 96 -31.27 22.57 -50.95
N GLN A 97 -32.10 23.53 -50.52
CA GLN A 97 -31.70 24.47 -49.48
C GLN A 97 -31.60 23.79 -48.10
N ILE A 98 -32.50 22.87 -47.76
CA ILE A 98 -32.41 22.14 -46.49
C ILE A 98 -31.19 21.20 -46.44
N ILE A 99 -30.77 20.63 -47.58
CA ILE A 99 -29.50 19.89 -47.70
C ILE A 99 -28.32 20.82 -47.46
N LYS A 100 -28.32 22.01 -48.08
CA LYS A 100 -27.28 23.03 -47.89
C LYS A 100 -27.16 23.48 -46.43
N ILE A 101 -28.28 23.64 -45.72
CA ILE A 101 -28.31 23.94 -44.29
C ILE A 101 -27.67 22.81 -43.48
N GLU A 102 -28.03 21.56 -43.77
CA GLU A 102 -27.43 20.40 -43.10
C GLU A 102 -25.91 20.32 -43.35
N ASP A 103 -25.47 20.47 -44.61
CA ASP A 103 -24.06 20.49 -44.96
C ASP A 103 -23.31 21.61 -44.23
N SER A 104 -23.90 22.80 -44.13
CA SER A 104 -23.36 23.94 -43.40
C SER A 104 -23.28 23.66 -41.89
N LEU A 105 -24.32 23.08 -41.30
CA LEU A 105 -24.29 22.64 -39.90
C LEU A 105 -23.15 21.64 -39.68
N ILE A 106 -22.98 20.65 -40.57
CA ILE A 106 -21.94 19.62 -40.45
C ILE A 106 -20.55 20.23 -40.57
N ASN A 107 -20.31 21.07 -41.57
CA ASN A 107 -18.96 21.49 -41.97
C ASN A 107 -18.51 22.82 -41.38
N ASP A 108 -19.42 23.80 -41.24
CA ASP A 108 -19.06 25.17 -40.88
C ASP A 108 -19.19 25.46 -39.37
N ILE A 109 -20.07 24.74 -38.65
CA ILE A 109 -20.22 24.87 -37.20
C ILE A 109 -19.38 23.81 -36.47
N LYS A 110 -18.37 24.23 -35.71
CA LYS A 110 -17.52 23.31 -34.95
C LYS A 110 -18.18 22.86 -33.64
N ALA A 111 -18.10 21.55 -33.38
CA ALA A 111 -18.54 20.94 -32.12
C ALA A 111 -17.33 20.62 -31.22
N ASP A 112 -16.58 21.65 -30.87
CA ASP A 112 -15.30 21.57 -30.15
C ASP A 112 -15.36 22.06 -28.70
N LYS A 113 -16.56 22.40 -28.19
CA LYS A 113 -16.79 22.69 -26.77
C LYS A 113 -17.33 21.48 -26.00
N LEU A 114 -16.89 21.34 -24.76
CA LEU A 114 -17.39 20.37 -23.78
C LEU A 114 -17.98 21.09 -22.56
N GLU A 115 -18.99 20.50 -21.95
CA GLU A 115 -19.48 20.88 -20.63
C GLU A 115 -19.17 19.79 -19.61
N VAL A 116 -18.52 20.18 -18.51
CA VAL A 116 -18.12 19.29 -17.43
C VAL A 116 -18.70 19.79 -16.11
N VAL A 117 -19.44 18.94 -15.42
CA VAL A 117 -19.98 19.25 -14.08
C VAL A 117 -19.36 18.36 -13.01
N PHE A 118 -19.04 18.97 -11.88
CA PHE A 118 -18.58 18.29 -10.67
C PHE A 118 -19.68 18.36 -9.62
N LEU A 119 -20.04 17.21 -9.03
CA LEU A 119 -21.11 17.08 -8.05
C LEU A 119 -20.58 16.65 -6.67
N PRO A 120 -19.84 17.51 -5.95
CA PRO A 120 -19.39 17.18 -4.61
C PRO A 120 -20.55 17.22 -3.60
N TYR A 121 -20.64 16.26 -2.68
CA TYR A 121 -21.66 16.28 -1.62
C TYR A 121 -21.14 16.84 -0.28
N LYS A 122 -19.82 16.84 -0.06
CA LYS A 122 -19.14 17.42 1.11
C LYS A 122 -17.87 18.15 0.69
N ALA A 123 -17.72 19.39 1.14
CA ALA A 123 -16.57 20.25 0.85
C ALA A 123 -15.28 19.68 1.44
N SER A 124 -15.34 19.06 2.62
CA SER A 124 -14.19 18.36 3.23
C SER A 124 -13.64 17.17 2.41
N MET A 125 -14.38 16.73 1.38
CA MET A 125 -14.00 15.65 0.46
C MET A 125 -13.72 16.17 -0.97
N TRP A 126 -13.74 17.49 -1.16
CA TRP A 126 -13.51 18.15 -2.45
C TRP A 126 -12.11 17.90 -3.02
N ASP A 127 -11.13 17.62 -2.15
CA ASP A 127 -9.75 17.26 -2.51
C ASP A 127 -9.64 16.07 -3.47
N SER A 128 -10.68 15.24 -3.56
CA SER A 128 -10.78 14.14 -4.53
C SER A 128 -11.16 14.56 -5.96
N LEU A 129 -11.60 15.81 -6.17
CA LEU A 129 -12.03 16.34 -7.46
C LEU A 129 -11.32 17.65 -7.85
N GLU A 130 -10.79 18.39 -6.87
CA GLU A 130 -10.24 19.74 -7.04
C GLU A 130 -9.22 19.84 -8.18
N SER A 131 -8.20 18.97 -8.22
CA SER A 131 -7.16 19.06 -9.24
C SER A 131 -7.69 18.80 -10.65
N ILE A 132 -8.75 17.99 -10.81
CA ILE A 132 -9.42 17.78 -12.09
C ILE A 132 -10.18 19.05 -12.49
N TYR A 133 -10.93 19.64 -11.55
CA TYR A 133 -11.67 20.89 -11.77
C TYR A 133 -10.75 22.02 -12.21
N LEU A 134 -9.61 22.21 -11.54
CA LEU A 134 -8.65 23.28 -11.85
C LEU A 134 -8.05 23.12 -13.25
N VAL A 135 -7.73 21.88 -13.66
CA VAL A 135 -7.24 21.64 -15.03
C VAL A 135 -8.34 21.90 -16.05
N ALA A 136 -9.56 21.41 -15.82
CA ALA A 136 -10.69 21.61 -16.71
C ALA A 136 -11.07 23.10 -16.87
N LYS A 137 -11.07 23.86 -15.77
CA LYS A 137 -11.46 25.29 -15.74
C LYS A 137 -10.50 26.18 -16.53
N ASN A 138 -9.23 25.75 -16.66
CA ASN A 138 -8.22 26.45 -17.44
C ASN A 138 -8.27 26.12 -18.95
N ASP A 139 -9.14 25.19 -19.37
CA ASP A 139 -9.27 24.80 -20.77
C ASP A 139 -10.32 25.64 -21.50
N PRO A 140 -9.94 26.45 -22.51
CA PRO A 140 -10.88 27.34 -23.21
C PRO A 140 -11.94 26.60 -24.04
N GLN A 141 -11.76 25.30 -24.26
CA GLN A 141 -12.74 24.44 -24.93
C GLN A 141 -13.73 23.79 -23.95
N CYS A 142 -13.68 24.16 -22.67
CA CYS A 142 -14.43 23.49 -21.62
C CYS A 142 -15.22 24.50 -20.76
N ASP A 143 -16.55 24.40 -20.80
CA ASP A 143 -17.43 25.07 -19.85
C ASP A 143 -17.53 24.19 -18.59
N VAL A 144 -17.09 24.70 -17.44
CA VAL A 144 -16.93 23.90 -16.21
C VAL A 144 -17.75 24.46 -15.07
N TYR A 145 -18.49 23.57 -14.39
CA TYR A 145 -19.37 23.90 -13.28
C TYR A 145 -19.05 23.06 -12.04
N CYS A 146 -18.85 23.71 -10.89
CA CYS A 146 -18.85 23.04 -9.59
C CYS A 146 -20.24 23.23 -8.98
N VAL A 147 -21.00 22.14 -8.83
CA VAL A 147 -22.37 22.16 -8.32
C VAL A 147 -22.43 21.27 -7.08
N PRO A 148 -22.09 21.81 -5.89
CA PRO A 148 -22.24 21.06 -4.65
C PRO A 148 -23.68 20.60 -4.47
N ILE A 149 -23.90 19.34 -4.11
CA ILE A 149 -25.23 18.75 -4.00
C ILE A 149 -25.62 18.51 -2.54
N PRO A 150 -26.91 18.70 -2.18
CA PRO A 150 -27.36 18.42 -0.82
C PRO A 150 -27.34 16.92 -0.51
N TYR A 151 -27.24 16.61 0.78
CA TYR A 151 -27.32 15.25 1.31
C TYR A 151 -28.19 15.18 2.55
N TYR A 152 -28.69 13.99 2.86
CA TYR A 152 -29.55 13.70 4.00
C TYR A 152 -28.84 12.77 4.95
N GLU A 153 -28.98 13.00 6.26
CA GLU A 153 -28.79 11.94 7.23
C GLU A 153 -29.97 10.96 7.17
N LEU A 154 -29.68 9.66 7.26
CA LEU A 154 -30.69 8.62 7.25
C LEU A 154 -31.13 8.28 8.67
N THR A 155 -32.43 8.14 8.86
CA THR A 155 -32.99 7.60 10.10
C THR A 155 -32.61 6.12 10.27
N PRO A 156 -32.76 5.52 11.47
CA PRO A 156 -32.52 4.09 11.67
C PRO A 156 -33.33 3.17 10.75
N ASP A 157 -34.50 3.62 10.28
CA ASP A 157 -35.34 2.94 9.28
C ASP A 157 -35.05 3.33 7.82
N ARG A 158 -33.91 3.99 7.56
CA ARG A 158 -33.41 4.41 6.23
C ARG A 158 -34.31 5.39 5.47
N LYS A 159 -35.05 6.24 6.17
CA LYS A 159 -35.76 7.38 5.57
C LYS A 159 -34.89 8.63 5.55
N LEU A 160 -35.21 9.54 4.64
CA LEU A 160 -34.57 10.86 4.57
C LEU A 160 -34.89 11.67 5.84
N GLY A 161 -33.85 12.04 6.58
CA GLY A 161 -33.92 12.89 7.76
C GLY A 161 -33.55 14.34 7.45
N GLN A 162 -32.65 14.92 8.26
CA GLN A 162 -32.18 16.30 8.09
C GLN A 162 -31.38 16.44 6.80
N MET A 163 -31.70 17.47 6.01
CA MET A 163 -30.93 17.86 4.82
C MET A 163 -29.79 18.80 5.21
N TYR A 164 -28.63 18.60 4.59
CA TYR A 164 -27.43 19.41 4.71
C TYR A 164 -27.00 19.87 3.32
N TYR A 165 -26.42 21.07 3.27
CA TYR A 165 -25.91 21.66 2.04
C TYR A 165 -24.66 22.48 2.35
N GLU A 166 -23.52 22.04 1.79
CA GLU A 166 -22.22 22.73 1.88
C GLU A 166 -21.97 23.45 0.55
N GLY A 167 -22.54 24.66 0.41
CA GLY A 167 -22.45 25.50 -0.80
C GLY A 167 -21.20 26.40 -0.82
N ALA A 168 -21.29 27.55 -1.51
CA ALA A 168 -20.16 28.46 -1.78
C ALA A 168 -19.31 28.83 -0.54
N ASP A 169 -19.92 29.03 0.62
CA ASP A 169 -19.22 29.42 1.86
C ASP A 169 -18.22 28.37 2.39
N TYR A 170 -18.26 27.14 1.86
CA TYR A 170 -17.38 26.04 2.27
C TYR A 170 -16.19 25.82 1.32
N TYR A 171 -16.15 26.53 0.19
CA TYR A 171 -15.10 26.39 -0.82
C TYR A 171 -14.15 27.59 -0.80
N ASP A 172 -12.93 27.37 -1.26
CA ASP A 172 -11.98 28.46 -1.47
C ASP A 172 -12.54 29.45 -2.51
N SER A 173 -12.21 30.73 -2.36
CA SER A 173 -12.61 31.81 -3.27
C SER A 173 -12.20 31.58 -4.74
N SER A 174 -11.22 30.72 -4.99
CA SER A 174 -10.78 30.31 -6.33
C SER A 174 -11.73 29.30 -7.01
N ILE A 175 -12.67 28.70 -6.27
CA ILE A 175 -13.64 27.75 -6.80
C ILE A 175 -14.96 28.47 -7.08
N GLU A 176 -15.34 28.53 -8.35
CA GLU A 176 -16.62 29.09 -8.76
C GLU A 176 -17.74 28.06 -8.54
N VAL A 177 -18.56 28.30 -7.51
CA VAL A 177 -19.67 27.43 -7.13
C VAL A 177 -20.98 27.88 -7.78
N THR A 178 -21.64 26.96 -8.47
CA THR A 178 -22.99 27.12 -9.01
C THR A 178 -24.01 26.49 -8.08
N ASN A 179 -25.11 27.19 -7.82
CA ASN A 179 -26.18 26.68 -6.97
C ASN A 179 -26.87 25.47 -7.63
N TRP A 180 -27.03 24.37 -6.90
CA TRP A 180 -27.65 23.16 -7.42
C TRP A 180 -29.10 23.32 -7.88
N LYS A 181 -29.82 24.34 -7.40
CA LYS A 181 -31.17 24.65 -7.87
C LYS A 181 -31.21 25.42 -9.19
N GLU A 182 -30.10 26.05 -9.56
CA GLU A 182 -29.97 26.85 -10.79
C GLU A 182 -29.40 26.00 -11.94
N TYR A 183 -28.74 24.88 -11.62
CA TYR A 183 -28.17 23.97 -12.59
C TYR A 183 -29.15 22.84 -12.95
N ASP A 184 -29.92 23.04 -14.01
CA ASP A 184 -30.81 22.00 -14.56
C ASP A 184 -30.00 20.96 -15.37
N ILE A 185 -29.68 19.84 -14.73
CA ILE A 185 -28.83 18.80 -15.31
C ILE A 185 -29.48 18.07 -16.49
N GLU A 186 -30.80 17.92 -16.48
CA GLU A 186 -31.54 17.26 -17.56
C GLU A 186 -31.57 18.14 -18.80
N ALA A 187 -31.88 19.43 -18.63
CA ALA A 187 -31.92 20.39 -19.73
C ALA A 187 -30.54 20.64 -20.35
N ARG A 188 -29.50 20.73 -19.50
CA ARG A 188 -28.13 21.03 -19.95
C ARG A 188 -27.40 19.83 -20.54
N HIS A 189 -27.75 18.61 -20.10
CA HIS A 189 -27.18 17.35 -20.55
C HIS A 189 -25.64 17.40 -20.68
N PRO A 190 -24.88 17.64 -19.59
CA PRO A 190 -23.43 17.84 -19.64
C PRO A 190 -22.72 16.68 -20.35
N ASP A 191 -21.63 16.98 -21.07
CA ASP A 191 -20.85 15.94 -21.75
C ASP A 191 -20.15 15.03 -20.74
N MET A 192 -19.85 15.55 -19.55
CA MET A 192 -19.20 14.82 -18.46
C MET A 192 -19.76 15.18 -17.08
N ILE A 193 -20.01 14.18 -16.25
CA ILE A 193 -20.33 14.35 -14.83
C ILE A 193 -19.27 13.65 -13.97
N PHE A 194 -18.68 14.35 -13.02
CA PHE A 194 -17.86 13.77 -11.96
C PHE A 194 -18.63 13.64 -10.65
N ILE A 195 -18.64 12.43 -10.10
CA ILE A 195 -19.12 12.13 -8.74
C ILE A 195 -17.99 11.56 -7.90
N HIS A 196 -18.04 11.81 -6.59
CA HIS A 196 -17.09 11.20 -5.65
C HIS A 196 -17.74 10.37 -4.54
N TYR A 197 -19.07 10.43 -4.41
CA TYR A 197 -19.84 9.67 -3.42
C TYR A 197 -20.60 8.53 -4.10
N PRO A 198 -20.24 7.25 -3.87
CA PRO A 198 -20.74 6.15 -4.69
C PRO A 198 -22.01 5.45 -4.17
N TYR A 199 -22.55 5.84 -3.01
CA TYR A 199 -23.45 4.94 -2.27
C TYR A 199 -24.92 5.00 -2.68
N ASP A 200 -25.40 6.11 -3.25
CA ASP A 200 -26.82 6.36 -3.54
C ASP A 200 -27.75 5.84 -2.43
N ASP A 201 -28.70 4.97 -2.76
CA ASP A 201 -29.69 4.37 -1.86
C ASP A 201 -29.19 3.16 -1.06
N MET A 202 -27.92 2.74 -1.26
CA MET A 202 -27.30 1.66 -0.48
C MET A 202 -26.66 2.14 0.83
N ALA A 203 -26.55 3.45 1.03
CA ALA A 203 -25.97 3.99 2.26
C ALA A 203 -26.85 3.67 3.49
N VAL A 204 -26.21 3.57 4.65
CA VAL A 204 -26.90 3.27 5.92
C VAL A 204 -27.07 4.47 6.84
N ASN A 205 -26.27 5.53 6.63
CA ASN A 205 -26.17 6.68 7.54
C ASN A 205 -26.41 8.03 6.86
N ALA A 206 -26.05 8.20 5.59
CA ALA A 206 -26.32 9.42 4.84
C ALA A 206 -26.43 9.12 3.34
N THR A 207 -27.22 9.87 2.59
CA THR A 207 -27.32 9.73 1.13
C THR A 207 -27.41 11.08 0.45
N VAL A 208 -26.95 11.19 -0.80
CA VAL A 208 -27.12 12.41 -1.60
C VAL A 208 -28.59 12.59 -1.98
N HIS A 209 -28.98 13.80 -2.37
CA HIS A 209 -30.35 14.04 -2.80
C HIS A 209 -30.74 13.10 -3.96
N PRO A 210 -31.91 12.40 -3.92
CA PRO A 210 -32.24 11.32 -4.85
C PRO A 210 -32.27 11.66 -6.35
N ASP A 211 -32.34 12.95 -6.70
CA ASP A 211 -32.23 13.40 -8.09
C ASP A 211 -30.79 13.31 -8.64
N PHE A 212 -29.80 13.24 -7.76
CA PHE A 212 -28.39 13.08 -8.10
C PHE A 212 -27.89 11.64 -7.91
N TYR A 213 -28.78 10.66 -7.80
CA TYR A 213 -28.37 9.25 -7.83
C TYR A 213 -27.73 8.90 -9.17
N SER A 214 -26.64 8.15 -9.10
CA SER A 214 -25.81 7.80 -10.26
C SER A 214 -26.60 7.15 -11.40
N LYS A 215 -27.65 6.38 -11.08
CA LYS A 215 -28.58 5.81 -12.07
C LYS A 215 -29.28 6.87 -12.92
N LYS A 216 -29.73 7.98 -12.31
CA LYS A 216 -30.37 9.11 -13.01
C LYS A 216 -29.32 9.95 -13.75
N LEU A 217 -28.20 10.25 -13.09
CA LEU A 217 -27.11 11.04 -13.67
C LEU A 217 -26.56 10.41 -14.96
N ARG A 218 -26.44 9.08 -15.01
CA ARG A 218 -26.02 8.36 -16.21
C ARG A 218 -26.90 8.64 -17.43
N GLN A 219 -28.18 8.96 -17.24
CA GLN A 219 -29.12 9.25 -18.33
C GLN A 219 -29.02 10.70 -18.83
N CYS A 220 -28.29 11.56 -18.10
CA CYS A 220 -28.19 13.00 -18.37
C CYS A 220 -26.81 13.41 -18.91
N CYS A 221 -25.94 12.45 -19.25
CA CYS A 221 -24.60 12.74 -19.74
C CYS A 221 -24.05 11.67 -20.68
N ASP A 222 -23.02 12.04 -21.46
CA ASP A 222 -22.32 11.11 -22.34
C ASP A 222 -21.27 10.25 -21.61
N CYS A 223 -20.81 10.71 -20.44
CA CYS A 223 -19.85 10.02 -19.60
C CYS A 223 -20.00 10.40 -18.12
N LEU A 224 -20.28 9.41 -17.27
CA LEU A 224 -20.28 9.53 -15.81
C LEU A 224 -18.96 8.97 -15.26
N ALA A 225 -18.18 9.77 -14.53
CA ALA A 225 -16.98 9.30 -13.84
C ALA A 225 -17.15 9.31 -12.33
N TYR A 226 -16.64 8.26 -11.72
CA TYR A 226 -16.47 8.16 -10.29
C TYR A 226 -14.99 8.28 -9.90
N VAL A 227 -14.70 9.17 -8.95
CA VAL A 227 -13.38 9.32 -8.32
C VAL A 227 -13.56 9.11 -6.81
N PRO A 228 -12.97 8.06 -6.20
CA PRO A 228 -13.13 7.81 -4.78
C PRO A 228 -12.67 8.99 -3.90
N TYR A 229 -13.53 9.40 -2.95
CA TYR A 229 -13.15 10.43 -1.95
C TYR A 229 -12.15 9.93 -0.90
N PHE A 230 -11.74 8.67 -0.97
CA PHE A 230 -10.80 8.03 -0.04
C PHE A 230 -9.64 7.38 -0.79
N VAL A 231 -8.58 7.09 -0.04
CA VAL A 231 -7.45 6.27 -0.48
C VAL A 231 -7.36 5.02 0.39
N VAL A 232 -6.97 3.92 -0.23
CA VAL A 232 -6.85 2.60 0.40
C VAL A 232 -5.46 2.45 1.00
N SER A 233 -5.40 2.06 2.28
CA SER A 233 -4.16 1.60 2.90
C SER A 233 -3.87 0.17 2.44
N GLY A 234 -2.67 -0.06 1.90
CA GLY A 234 -2.27 -1.34 1.32
C GLY A 234 -2.66 -1.49 -0.17
N ASN A 235 -2.80 -2.75 -0.61
CA ASN A 235 -2.89 -3.10 -2.04
C ASN A 235 -4.25 -3.69 -2.48
N THR A 236 -5.22 -3.79 -1.57
CA THR A 236 -6.51 -4.45 -1.82
C THR A 236 -7.66 -3.60 -1.32
N VAL A 237 -8.70 -3.40 -2.14
CA VAL A 237 -9.92 -2.70 -1.74
C VAL A 237 -10.91 -3.69 -1.11
N ALA A 238 -11.73 -3.23 -0.16
CA ALA A 238 -12.84 -4.02 0.34
C ALA A 238 -13.86 -4.29 -0.78
N GLU A 239 -14.33 -5.54 -0.88
CA GLU A 239 -15.19 -6.04 -1.96
C GLU A 239 -16.41 -5.17 -2.24
N TYR A 240 -17.12 -4.75 -1.18
CA TYR A 240 -18.34 -3.95 -1.33
C TYR A 240 -18.10 -2.63 -2.09
N ASN A 241 -16.91 -2.03 -1.99
CA ASN A 241 -16.60 -0.79 -2.70
C ASN A 241 -16.60 -0.96 -4.21
N ALA A 242 -16.36 -2.17 -4.74
CA ALA A 242 -16.44 -2.44 -6.16
C ALA A 242 -17.89 -2.60 -6.67
N CYS A 243 -18.86 -2.72 -5.75
CA CYS A 243 -20.24 -3.07 -6.06
C CYS A 243 -21.25 -1.97 -5.71
N LEU A 244 -20.77 -0.77 -5.35
CA LEU A 244 -21.62 0.37 -5.01
C LEU A 244 -22.29 0.99 -6.26
N PRO A 245 -23.49 1.60 -6.16
CA PRO A 245 -24.22 2.16 -7.30
C PRO A 245 -23.39 3.09 -8.17
N GLY A 246 -22.66 4.05 -7.57
CA GLY A 246 -21.81 4.97 -8.31
C GLY A 246 -20.67 4.28 -9.09
N VAL A 247 -20.23 3.10 -8.65
CA VAL A 247 -19.27 2.27 -9.40
C VAL A 247 -19.94 1.50 -10.52
N LEU A 248 -21.14 0.96 -10.27
CA LEU A 248 -21.90 0.19 -11.25
C LEU A 248 -22.34 1.08 -12.42
N TYR A 249 -22.86 2.28 -12.15
CA TYR A 249 -23.40 3.18 -13.16
C TYR A 249 -22.36 4.10 -13.83
N ALA A 250 -21.19 4.34 -13.23
CA ALA A 250 -20.14 5.13 -13.88
C ALA A 250 -19.56 4.45 -15.12
N ASP A 251 -19.26 5.21 -16.17
CA ASP A 251 -18.53 4.73 -17.35
C ASP A 251 -17.04 4.54 -17.06
N CYS A 252 -16.48 5.34 -16.15
CA CYS A 252 -15.08 5.28 -15.74
C CYS A 252 -14.93 5.41 -14.22
N VAL A 253 -13.99 4.65 -13.66
CA VAL A 253 -13.61 4.74 -12.24
C VAL A 253 -12.11 4.93 -12.12
N PHE A 254 -11.68 6.03 -11.51
CA PHE A 254 -10.26 6.39 -11.39
C PHE A 254 -9.73 6.04 -10.01
N VAL A 255 -8.70 5.21 -9.94
CA VAL A 255 -8.14 4.67 -8.69
C VAL A 255 -6.65 4.96 -8.54
N GLN A 256 -6.19 4.88 -7.30
CA GLN A 256 -4.90 5.42 -6.87
C GLN A 256 -3.66 4.67 -7.40
N SER A 257 -3.79 3.39 -7.76
CA SER A 257 -2.66 2.56 -8.21
C SER A 257 -3.12 1.36 -9.04
N GLU A 258 -2.17 0.72 -9.73
CA GLU A 258 -2.45 -0.47 -10.54
C GLU A 258 -2.86 -1.66 -9.67
N GLN A 259 -2.24 -1.84 -8.49
CA GLN A 259 -2.61 -2.91 -7.55
C GLN A 259 -4.06 -2.76 -7.10
N ILE A 260 -4.48 -1.54 -6.74
CA ILE A 260 -5.86 -1.25 -6.36
C ILE A 260 -6.80 -1.44 -7.54
N ARG A 261 -6.41 -1.03 -8.76
CA ARG A 261 -7.17 -1.29 -9.98
C ARG A 261 -7.43 -2.78 -10.18
N GLN A 262 -6.41 -3.63 -10.05
CA GLN A 262 -6.57 -5.08 -10.19
C GLN A 262 -7.52 -5.66 -9.14
N SER A 263 -7.42 -5.19 -7.89
CA SER A 263 -8.34 -5.59 -6.82
C SER A 263 -9.79 -5.18 -7.14
N TYR A 264 -10.03 -3.95 -7.63
CA TYR A 264 -11.36 -3.52 -8.08
C TYR A 264 -11.89 -4.39 -9.23
N ILE A 265 -11.07 -4.65 -10.25
CA ILE A 265 -11.45 -5.50 -11.40
C ILE A 265 -11.85 -6.90 -10.94
N GLN A 266 -11.07 -7.50 -10.04
CA GLN A 266 -11.35 -8.82 -9.50
C GLN A 266 -12.70 -8.85 -8.78
N HIS A 267 -12.93 -7.94 -7.84
CA HIS A 267 -14.19 -7.89 -7.08
C HIS A 267 -15.39 -7.57 -7.98
N TYR A 268 -15.24 -6.61 -8.90
CA TYR A 268 -16.29 -6.22 -9.85
C TYR A 268 -16.70 -7.37 -10.77
N ASN A 269 -15.73 -8.06 -11.37
CA ASN A 269 -16.00 -9.16 -12.30
C ASN A 269 -16.58 -10.39 -11.56
N ASN A 270 -16.17 -10.63 -10.32
CA ASN A 270 -16.77 -11.69 -9.49
C ASN A 270 -18.23 -11.37 -9.17
N PHE A 271 -18.51 -10.16 -8.69
CA PHE A 271 -19.88 -9.71 -8.43
C PHE A 271 -20.77 -9.81 -9.67
N ALA A 272 -20.28 -9.35 -10.83
CA ALA A 272 -21.03 -9.42 -12.08
C ALA A 272 -21.36 -10.87 -12.46
N ARG A 273 -20.41 -11.80 -12.28
CA ARG A 273 -20.59 -13.24 -12.55
C ARG A 273 -21.61 -13.89 -11.62
N GLU A 274 -21.50 -13.62 -10.33
CA GLU A 274 -22.40 -14.18 -9.31
C GLU A 274 -23.84 -13.71 -9.49
N ASN A 275 -24.03 -12.48 -9.95
CA ASN A 275 -25.34 -11.87 -10.17
C ASN A 275 -25.85 -11.98 -11.62
N LYS A 276 -25.10 -12.63 -12.52
CA LYS A 276 -25.43 -12.77 -13.96
C LYS A 276 -25.63 -11.42 -14.68
N MET A 277 -24.80 -10.44 -14.34
CA MET A 277 -24.86 -9.06 -14.83
C MET A 277 -23.76 -8.73 -15.83
N GLU A 278 -22.98 -9.69 -16.32
CA GLU A 278 -21.80 -9.43 -17.17
C GLU A 278 -22.15 -8.65 -18.44
N GLN A 279 -23.31 -8.93 -19.05
CA GLN A 279 -23.78 -8.21 -20.24
C GLN A 279 -24.22 -6.77 -19.95
N VAL A 280 -24.59 -6.47 -18.70
CA VAL A 280 -25.10 -5.16 -18.27
C VAL A 280 -23.98 -4.28 -17.72
N CYS A 281 -23.06 -4.87 -16.96
CA CYS A 281 -21.96 -4.21 -16.28
C CYS A 281 -20.76 -3.97 -17.20
N GLY A 282 -20.58 -4.80 -18.23
CA GLY A 282 -19.40 -4.77 -19.08
C GLY A 282 -18.14 -5.28 -18.37
N ARG A 283 -16.98 -5.09 -19.00
CA ARG A 283 -15.69 -5.57 -18.49
C ARG A 283 -15.08 -4.56 -17.51
N GLY A 284 -14.69 -5.02 -16.32
CA GLY A 284 -14.02 -4.17 -15.34
C GLY A 284 -12.75 -3.50 -15.89
N GLU A 285 -12.00 -4.17 -16.77
CA GLU A 285 -10.75 -3.66 -17.35
C GLU A 285 -10.94 -2.35 -18.14
N ASP A 286 -12.11 -2.20 -18.76
CA ASP A 286 -12.48 -1.03 -19.56
C ASP A 286 -12.93 0.13 -18.68
N LYS A 287 -13.48 -0.17 -17.49
CA LYS A 287 -14.03 0.80 -16.53
C LYS A 287 -12.97 1.39 -15.60
N PHE A 288 -12.15 0.54 -14.95
CA PHE A 288 -11.22 0.99 -13.93
C PHE A 288 -9.89 1.47 -14.53
N LYS A 289 -9.42 2.65 -14.11
CA LYS A 289 -8.17 3.29 -14.58
C LYS A 289 -7.27 3.67 -13.41
N ALA A 290 -6.01 3.27 -13.48
CA ALA A 290 -5.01 3.57 -12.45
C ALA A 290 -4.25 4.86 -12.80
N PHE A 291 -4.84 6.02 -12.49
CA PHE A 291 -4.25 7.34 -12.83
C PHE A 291 -3.75 8.11 -11.62
N GLY A 292 -3.80 7.52 -10.42
CA GLY A 292 -3.50 8.19 -9.17
C GLY A 292 -4.77 8.75 -8.53
N SER A 293 -4.60 9.49 -7.44
CA SER A 293 -5.71 10.13 -6.72
C SER A 293 -5.48 11.64 -6.65
N PRO A 294 -6.46 12.48 -7.01
CA PRO A 294 -6.41 13.93 -6.78
C PRO A 294 -6.09 14.33 -5.33
N LYS A 295 -6.45 13.46 -4.36
CA LYS A 295 -6.07 13.66 -2.96
C LYS A 295 -4.55 13.70 -2.77
N PHE A 296 -3.79 12.96 -3.57
CA PHE A 296 -2.33 13.03 -3.57
C PHE A 296 -1.82 14.31 -4.25
N ASP A 297 -2.49 14.78 -5.31
CA ASP A 297 -2.16 16.06 -5.94
C ASP A 297 -2.24 17.21 -4.94
N LYS A 298 -3.30 17.20 -4.10
CA LYS A 298 -3.44 18.16 -3.01
C LYS A 298 -2.21 18.16 -2.12
N ILE A 299 -1.83 17.00 -1.57
CA ILE A 299 -0.70 16.89 -0.64
C ILE A 299 0.66 17.21 -1.28
N ILE A 300 0.90 16.75 -2.51
CA ILE A 300 2.18 16.91 -3.20
C ILE A 300 2.40 18.36 -3.62
N ASN A 301 1.34 19.07 -3.99
CA ASN A 301 1.42 20.45 -4.47
C ASN A 301 1.22 21.48 -3.35
N ASP A 302 0.57 21.12 -2.24
CA ASP A 302 0.38 22.03 -1.10
C ASP A 302 1.66 22.29 -0.30
N ARG A 303 1.72 23.47 0.32
CA ARG A 303 2.82 23.92 1.18
C ARG A 303 2.23 24.50 2.47
N ASP A 304 3.02 24.52 3.54
CA ASP A 304 2.60 25.10 4.82
C ASP A 304 2.22 26.59 4.70
N ALA A 305 2.89 27.33 3.80
CA ALA A 305 2.56 28.71 3.46
C ALA A 305 1.13 28.94 2.92
N HIS A 306 0.43 27.90 2.45
CA HIS A 306 -0.97 28.02 2.00
C HIS A 306 -1.97 28.04 3.16
N TYR A 307 -1.53 27.79 4.40
CA TYR A 307 -2.42 27.66 5.54
C TYR A 307 -2.05 28.63 6.66
N GLU A 308 -3.05 29.29 7.22
CA GLU A 308 -2.88 30.08 8.43
C GLU A 308 -3.06 29.23 9.69
N LEU A 309 -2.11 29.35 10.61
CA LEU A 309 -2.22 28.78 11.95
C LEU A 309 -2.90 29.77 12.90
N PRO A 310 -3.78 29.29 13.80
CA PRO A 310 -4.19 30.04 14.98
C PRO A 310 -3.00 30.55 15.79
N ASP A 311 -3.10 31.73 16.41
CA ASP A 311 -1.97 32.38 17.10
C ASP A 311 -1.38 31.53 18.25
N ASN A 312 -2.23 30.79 18.96
CA ASN A 312 -1.78 29.86 19.99
C ASN A 312 -0.96 28.70 19.40
N TRP A 313 -1.29 28.22 18.20
CA TRP A 313 -0.54 27.16 17.52
C TRP A 313 0.77 27.70 16.92
N LYS A 314 0.76 28.92 16.36
CA LYS A 314 1.98 29.59 15.86
C LYS A 314 3.07 29.66 16.93
N ARG A 315 2.72 29.99 18.18
CA ARG A 315 3.66 30.05 19.32
C ARG A 315 4.25 28.71 19.72
N LEU A 316 3.57 27.60 19.40
CA LEU A 316 4.10 26.26 19.64
C LEU A 316 5.05 25.86 18.52
N VAL A 317 4.66 26.13 17.28
CA VAL A 317 5.40 25.75 16.06
C VAL A 317 6.70 26.54 15.89
N TYR A 318 6.70 27.84 16.18
CA TYR A 318 7.84 28.71 15.99
C TYR A 318 8.49 29.11 17.31
N ARG A 319 9.82 29.04 17.37
CA ARG A 319 10.64 29.59 18.46
C ARG A 319 10.63 31.12 18.43
N GLY A 320 11.06 31.76 19.52
CA GLY A 320 11.13 33.23 19.62
C GLY A 320 12.05 33.91 18.59
N ASN A 321 12.98 33.17 17.99
CA ASN A 321 13.85 33.61 16.89
C ASN A 321 13.22 33.41 15.48
N GLY A 322 11.99 32.89 15.40
CA GLY A 322 11.29 32.57 14.14
C GLY A 322 11.59 31.19 13.55
N GLU A 323 12.46 30.39 14.18
CA GLU A 323 12.80 29.04 13.72
C GLU A 323 11.63 28.06 13.95
N LYS A 324 11.28 27.29 12.91
CA LYS A 324 10.24 26.25 12.99
C LYS A 324 10.78 25.02 13.72
N LYS A 325 10.11 24.60 14.79
CA LYS A 325 10.37 23.32 15.47
C LYS A 325 9.96 22.15 14.57
N LYS A 326 10.55 20.98 14.79
CA LYS A 326 10.07 19.76 14.13
C LYS A 326 8.68 19.38 14.62
N ILE A 327 7.80 18.95 13.72
CA ILE A 327 6.41 18.63 14.06
C ILE A 327 6.16 17.15 13.82
N VAL A 328 5.72 16.45 14.86
CA VAL A 328 5.29 15.05 14.80
C VAL A 328 3.77 15.02 14.81
N LEU A 329 3.16 14.62 13.68
CA LEU A 329 1.72 14.36 13.63
C LEU A 329 1.43 13.04 14.32
N TYR A 330 0.78 13.10 15.47
CA TYR A 330 0.29 11.94 16.18
C TYR A 330 -1.17 11.69 15.83
N ASN A 331 -1.46 10.59 15.11
CA ASN A 331 -2.83 10.24 14.73
C ASN A 331 -3.31 8.99 15.48
N THR A 332 -4.47 9.11 16.11
CA THR A 332 -5.12 8.03 16.86
C THR A 332 -6.40 7.58 16.17
N HIS A 333 -6.42 6.33 15.71
CA HIS A 333 -7.52 5.71 14.99
C HIS A 333 -8.55 5.14 15.96
N MET A 334 -9.83 5.42 15.71
CA MET A 334 -10.93 5.09 16.63
C MET A 334 -11.00 3.61 17.00
N PHE A 335 -10.86 2.69 16.03
CA PHE A 335 -11.00 1.26 16.29
C PHE A 335 -9.80 0.69 17.06
N ALA A 336 -8.58 1.19 16.79
CA ALA A 336 -7.39 0.78 17.52
C ALA A 336 -7.51 1.18 18.99
N TRP A 337 -7.98 2.41 19.25
CA TRP A 337 -8.18 2.90 20.60
C TRP A 337 -9.27 2.13 21.36
N ILE A 338 -10.44 1.94 20.75
CA ILE A 338 -11.57 1.23 21.38
C ILE A 338 -11.21 -0.22 21.73
N ASN A 339 -10.50 -0.91 20.82
CA ASN A 339 -10.11 -2.30 21.01
C ASN A 339 -8.93 -2.44 21.99
N GLY A 340 -7.96 -1.51 21.95
CA GLY A 340 -6.81 -1.50 22.87
C GLY A 340 -7.17 -1.10 24.30
N GLY A 341 -8.28 -0.40 24.51
CA GLY A 341 -8.81 -0.06 25.83
C GLY A 341 -7.80 0.65 26.72
N GLU A 342 -7.64 0.17 27.96
CA GLU A 342 -6.75 0.74 28.98
C GLU A 342 -5.28 0.82 28.55
N GLN A 343 -4.81 -0.15 27.77
CA GLN A 343 -3.42 -0.20 27.29
C GLN A 343 -3.11 0.95 26.33
N TYR A 344 -4.06 1.29 25.45
CA TYR A 344 -3.93 2.41 24.54
C TYR A 344 -3.78 3.74 25.29
N PHE A 345 -4.51 3.92 26.39
CA PHE A 345 -4.34 5.10 27.24
C PHE A 345 -2.97 5.18 27.90
N ARG A 346 -2.42 4.05 28.37
CA ARG A 346 -1.06 4.01 28.93
C ARG A 346 -0.03 4.42 27.90
N LYS A 347 -0.16 3.89 26.67
CA LYS A 347 0.69 4.25 25.54
C LYS A 347 0.68 5.75 25.26
N MET A 348 -0.51 6.33 25.17
CA MET A 348 -0.68 7.77 24.96
C MET A 348 -0.05 8.61 26.06
N GLN A 349 -0.18 8.19 27.33
CA GLN A 349 0.43 8.91 28.46
C GLN A 349 1.95 8.96 28.32
N ILE A 350 2.59 7.84 27.98
CA ILE A 350 4.04 7.77 27.77
C ILE A 350 4.48 8.68 26.61
N ILE A 351 3.75 8.65 25.50
CA ILE A 351 3.99 9.55 24.36
C ILE A 351 3.88 11.00 24.81
N PHE A 352 2.83 11.34 25.55
CA PHE A 352 2.61 12.71 26.00
C PHE A 352 3.69 13.19 26.97
N GLU A 353 4.09 12.36 27.92
CA GLU A 353 5.17 12.67 28.85
C GLU A 353 6.49 12.88 28.13
N THR A 354 6.79 12.05 27.12
CA THR A 354 8.05 12.16 26.37
C THR A 354 8.15 13.44 25.53
N PHE A 355 7.03 13.96 25.05
CA PHE A 355 7.01 15.20 24.26
C PHE A 355 6.79 16.47 25.10
N ARG A 356 6.38 16.35 26.37
CA ARG A 356 5.96 17.47 27.22
C ARG A 356 7.00 18.57 27.34
N ASP A 357 8.24 18.19 27.63
CA ASP A 357 9.32 19.11 27.97
C ASP A 357 10.31 19.31 26.81
N ARG A 358 9.93 18.94 25.58
CA ARG A 358 10.79 19.06 24.40
C ARG A 358 10.76 20.47 23.81
N GLU A 359 11.94 20.99 23.51
CA GLU A 359 12.07 22.26 22.81
C GLU A 359 12.30 22.11 21.30
N ASP A 360 12.83 20.96 20.86
CA ASP A 360 13.19 20.66 19.48
C ASP A 360 12.03 20.13 18.62
N ALA A 361 10.96 19.65 19.26
CA ALA A 361 9.79 19.14 18.58
C ALA A 361 8.46 19.57 19.22
N VAL A 362 7.39 19.53 18.42
CA VAL A 362 6.00 19.70 18.85
C VAL A 362 5.21 18.46 18.48
N LEU A 363 4.45 17.93 19.43
CA LEU A 363 3.48 16.88 19.15
C LEU A 363 2.19 17.54 18.66
N TRP A 364 1.73 17.16 17.47
CA TRP A 364 0.44 17.58 16.90
C TRP A 364 -0.50 16.38 16.95
N TRP A 365 -1.34 16.32 17.97
CA TRP A 365 -2.29 15.22 18.13
C TRP A 365 -3.61 15.50 17.40
N ARG A 366 -3.93 14.63 16.42
CA ARG A 366 -5.18 14.64 15.66
C ARG A 366 -5.93 13.32 15.86
N PRO A 367 -6.93 13.26 16.75
CA PRO A 367 -7.79 12.07 16.88
C PRO A 367 -8.74 11.93 15.68
N HIS A 368 -9.30 10.73 15.49
CA HIS A 368 -10.36 10.54 14.50
C HIS A 368 -11.58 11.45 14.83
N PRO A 369 -12.23 12.11 13.85
CA PRO A 369 -13.30 13.09 14.12
C PRO A 369 -14.45 12.55 14.96
N ASN A 370 -14.78 11.27 14.80
CA ASN A 370 -15.88 10.62 15.52
C ASN A 370 -15.44 9.92 16.82
N THR A 371 -14.22 10.13 17.34
CA THR A 371 -13.69 9.35 18.48
C THR A 371 -14.59 9.44 19.70
N GLU A 372 -15.03 10.64 20.09
CA GLU A 372 -15.90 10.83 21.26
C GLU A 372 -17.25 10.12 21.10
N LEU A 373 -17.90 10.28 19.95
CA LEU A 373 -19.18 9.62 19.63
C LEU A 373 -19.04 8.10 19.77
N ASN A 374 -17.95 7.52 19.26
CA ASN A 374 -17.74 6.08 19.34
C ASN A 374 -17.47 5.60 20.78
N PHE A 375 -16.80 6.39 21.62
CA PHE A 375 -16.70 6.07 23.05
C PHE A 375 -18.08 6.09 23.72
N ARG A 376 -18.92 7.09 23.43
CA ARG A 376 -20.30 7.15 23.94
C ARG A 376 -21.12 5.91 23.55
N THR A 377 -20.94 5.42 22.33
CA THR A 377 -21.72 4.29 21.78
C THR A 377 -21.17 2.92 22.19
N PHE A 378 -19.87 2.68 22.00
CA PHE A 378 -19.29 1.33 22.09
C PHE A 378 -18.54 1.06 23.39
N ARG A 379 -17.98 2.08 24.04
CA ARG A 379 -17.19 1.95 25.29
C ARG A 379 -17.50 3.09 26.28
N PRO A 380 -18.75 3.22 26.73
CA PRO A 380 -19.15 4.29 27.66
C PRO A 380 -18.40 4.21 29.00
N ASP A 381 -17.90 3.01 29.36
CA ASP A 381 -17.04 2.77 30.52
C ASP A 381 -15.69 3.52 30.44
N LEU A 382 -15.17 3.76 29.24
CA LEU A 382 -13.90 4.46 29.01
C LEU A 382 -14.07 5.95 28.63
N LEU A 383 -15.30 6.42 28.39
CA LEU A 383 -15.56 7.78 27.95
C LEU A 383 -14.99 8.84 28.91
N GLY A 384 -15.17 8.65 30.22
CA GLY A 384 -14.63 9.59 31.22
C GLY A 384 -13.11 9.69 31.16
N LYS A 385 -12.43 8.57 30.90
CA LYS A 385 -10.97 8.52 30.74
C LYS A 385 -10.51 9.21 29.45
N TYR A 386 -11.25 9.02 28.36
CA TYR A 386 -11.04 9.75 27.11
C TYR A 386 -11.13 11.27 27.31
N MET A 387 -12.23 11.76 27.89
CA MET A 387 -12.43 13.20 28.12
C MET A 387 -11.31 13.80 28.97
N LYS A 388 -10.92 13.11 30.06
CA LYS A 388 -9.80 13.53 30.91
C LYS A 388 -8.47 13.58 30.16
N THR A 389 -8.23 12.64 29.25
CA THR A 389 -7.01 12.60 28.43
C THR A 389 -6.95 13.79 27.47
N VAL A 390 -8.06 14.08 26.78
CA VAL A 390 -8.19 15.25 25.90
C VAL A 390 -7.99 16.55 26.68
N GLU A 391 -8.68 16.70 27.81
CA GLU A 391 -8.61 17.90 28.64
C GLU A 391 -7.20 18.11 29.20
N SER A 392 -6.55 17.05 29.69
CA SER A 392 -5.18 17.13 30.20
C SER A 392 -4.18 17.56 29.12
N TYR A 393 -4.36 17.11 27.88
CA TYR A 393 -3.49 17.49 26.77
C TYR A 393 -3.70 18.96 26.38
N LYS A 394 -4.97 19.38 26.22
CA LYS A 394 -5.33 20.78 25.92
C LYS A 394 -4.81 21.74 26.98
N ASN A 395 -5.01 21.42 28.26
CA ASN A 395 -4.59 22.25 29.39
C ASN A 395 -3.06 22.26 29.59
N GLY A 396 -2.37 21.22 29.12
CA GLY A 396 -0.91 21.16 29.17
C GLY A 396 -0.23 22.25 28.34
N GLY A 397 -0.85 22.70 27.25
CA GLY A 397 -0.37 23.85 26.46
C GLY A 397 0.98 23.67 25.78
N TRP A 398 1.52 22.45 25.70
CA TRP A 398 2.82 22.11 25.10
C TRP A 398 2.70 21.43 23.72
N GLY A 399 1.49 21.08 23.29
CA GLY A 399 1.20 20.42 22.02
C GLY A 399 -0.07 20.94 21.35
N ILE A 400 -0.30 20.52 20.10
CA ILE A 400 -1.47 20.94 19.31
C ILE A 400 -2.51 19.83 19.34
N TYR A 401 -3.72 20.13 19.85
CA TYR A 401 -4.88 19.27 19.68
C TYR A 401 -5.71 19.76 18.51
N ASP A 402 -5.85 18.94 17.48
CA ASP A 402 -6.52 19.31 16.24
C ASP A 402 -7.78 18.46 16.02
N ASP A 403 -8.92 19.06 16.35
CA ASP A 403 -10.27 18.57 16.09
C ASP A 403 -10.93 19.26 14.88
N THR A 404 -10.14 19.97 14.07
CA THR A 404 -10.67 20.73 12.92
C THR A 404 -10.86 19.82 11.70
N PRO A 405 -11.74 20.17 10.74
CA PRO A 405 -11.94 19.36 9.53
C PRO A 405 -10.74 19.37 8.58
N ASP A 406 -9.85 20.36 8.68
CA ASP A 406 -8.71 20.53 7.78
C ASP A 406 -7.51 19.65 8.16
N LEU A 407 -7.47 18.45 7.58
CA LEU A 407 -6.33 17.53 7.71
C LEU A 407 -5.11 17.98 6.88
N HIS A 408 -5.32 18.76 5.82
CA HIS A 408 -4.25 19.12 4.90
C HIS A 408 -3.27 20.09 5.56
N ARG A 409 -3.76 21.03 6.37
CA ARG A 409 -2.91 21.88 7.23
C ARG A 409 -2.03 21.04 8.15
N ALA A 410 -2.59 20.04 8.82
CA ALA A 410 -1.84 19.17 9.71
C ALA A 410 -0.73 18.41 8.96
N ILE A 411 -1.05 17.85 7.78
CA ILE A 411 -0.05 17.18 6.92
C ILE A 411 1.01 18.18 6.46
N ALA A 412 0.63 19.34 5.94
CA ALA A 412 1.52 20.33 5.36
C ALA A 412 2.57 20.82 6.37
N PHE A 413 2.13 21.14 7.59
CA PHE A 413 3.02 21.61 8.65
C PHE A 413 3.93 20.52 9.22
N SER A 414 3.45 19.28 9.29
CA SER A 414 4.15 18.19 9.97
C SER A 414 5.38 17.68 9.20
N ASP A 415 6.45 17.34 9.91
CA ASP A 415 7.65 16.73 9.34
C ASP A 415 7.55 15.20 9.30
N VAL A 416 6.91 14.62 10.32
CA VAL A 416 6.89 13.17 10.54
C VAL A 416 5.50 12.72 11.00
N TYR A 417 5.08 11.53 10.57
CA TYR A 417 3.89 10.86 11.09
C TYR A 417 4.25 9.83 12.16
N TYR A 418 3.51 9.83 13.26
CA TYR A 418 3.53 8.77 14.27
C TYR A 418 2.10 8.35 14.65
N GLY A 419 1.85 7.06 14.89
CA GLY A 419 0.56 6.58 15.40
C GLY A 419 -0.04 5.42 14.61
N ASP A 420 -1.37 5.37 14.51
CA ASP A 420 -2.07 4.19 13.98
C ASP A 420 -2.02 4.08 12.44
N GLY A 421 -2.38 2.91 11.91
CA GLY A 421 -2.70 2.76 10.49
C GLY A 421 -4.00 3.47 10.13
N SER A 422 -3.98 4.35 9.12
CA SER A 422 -5.18 5.02 8.59
C SER A 422 -4.98 5.49 7.14
N SER A 423 -6.05 5.98 6.50
CA SER A 423 -5.95 6.62 5.17
C SER A 423 -5.07 7.88 5.17
N LEU A 424 -4.90 8.53 6.33
CA LEU A 424 -4.01 9.69 6.50
C LEU A 424 -2.55 9.32 6.24
N VAL A 425 -2.18 8.07 6.53
CA VAL A 425 -0.82 7.56 6.31
C VAL A 425 -0.49 7.50 4.82
N GLU A 426 -1.44 7.13 3.97
CA GLU A 426 -1.24 7.11 2.52
C GLU A 426 -1.02 8.52 1.97
N LEU A 427 -1.64 9.53 2.58
CA LEU A 427 -1.39 10.94 2.25
C LEU A 427 0.03 11.36 2.65
N PHE A 428 0.51 10.99 3.84
CA PHE A 428 1.89 11.24 4.27
C PHE A 428 2.93 10.56 3.37
N LYS A 429 2.67 9.30 2.99
CA LYS A 429 3.48 8.55 2.02
C LYS A 429 3.58 9.27 0.69
N ALA A 430 2.46 9.75 0.15
CA ALA A 430 2.45 10.51 -1.10
C ALA A 430 3.25 11.81 -1.00
N GLY A 431 3.24 12.48 0.15
CA GLY A 431 4.07 13.65 0.43
C GLY A 431 5.56 13.36 0.64
N GLY A 432 6.00 12.09 0.57
CA GLY A 432 7.40 11.69 0.80
C GLY A 432 7.86 11.89 2.24
N LYS A 433 6.92 11.94 3.20
CA LYS A 433 7.22 12.22 4.61
C LYS A 433 7.44 10.91 5.38
N PRO A 434 8.40 10.87 6.33
CA PRO A 434 8.63 9.72 7.20
C PRO A 434 7.37 9.30 7.98
N VAL A 435 7.12 8.00 8.08
CA VAL A 435 5.98 7.41 8.80
C VAL A 435 6.46 6.36 9.77
N TYR A 436 5.94 6.45 11.00
CA TYR A 436 6.22 5.56 12.12
C TYR A 436 4.89 5.05 12.68
N TYR A 437 4.71 3.74 12.69
CA TYR A 437 3.52 3.13 13.28
C TYR A 437 3.75 2.86 14.76
N GLN A 438 2.74 3.14 15.59
CA GLN A 438 2.77 2.73 16.99
C GLN A 438 2.39 1.26 17.15
N ASP A 439 2.88 0.64 18.22
CA ASP A 439 2.51 -0.70 18.67
C ASP A 439 1.99 -0.58 20.10
N ILE A 440 0.70 -0.84 20.29
CA ILE A 440 0.06 -0.67 21.60
C ILE A 440 0.39 -1.82 22.55
N ASP A 441 0.84 -2.97 22.00
CA ASP A 441 1.26 -4.10 22.81
C ASP A 441 2.56 -3.78 23.57
N PHE A 442 3.32 -2.80 23.10
CA PHE A 442 4.53 -2.30 23.73
C PHE A 442 4.28 -0.90 24.33
N PRO A 443 4.36 -0.71 25.66
CA PRO A 443 4.02 0.56 26.28
C PRO A 443 4.99 1.71 25.93
N GLU A 444 6.29 1.43 25.75
CA GLU A 444 7.32 2.45 25.53
C GLU A 444 7.42 2.89 24.06
N LEU A 445 8.09 4.00 23.72
CA LEU A 445 8.10 4.57 22.34
C LEU A 445 8.87 3.74 21.30
N LEU A 446 9.36 2.57 21.66
CA LEU A 446 10.22 1.75 20.81
C LEU A 446 9.42 0.87 19.84
N ASP A 447 8.37 1.40 19.24
CA ASP A 447 7.39 0.63 18.46
C ASP A 447 7.94 0.08 17.15
N ASN A 448 9.00 0.70 16.65
CA ASN A 448 9.77 0.18 15.53
C ASN A 448 10.73 -0.95 15.95
N LEU A 449 10.99 -1.10 17.25
CA LEU A 449 11.77 -2.19 17.83
C LEU A 449 10.85 -3.38 18.10
N ARG A 450 10.39 -4.02 17.03
CA ARG A 450 10.07 -5.43 17.18
C ARG A 450 11.34 -6.09 17.75
N PHE A 451 11.26 -6.78 18.89
CA PHE A 451 12.40 -7.50 19.46
C PHE A 451 12.39 -8.96 19.00
N TYR A 452 12.22 -9.16 17.69
CA TYR A 452 12.27 -10.50 17.12
C TYR A 452 13.69 -11.05 17.30
N VAL A 453 13.85 -12.01 18.20
CA VAL A 453 15.12 -12.67 18.49
C VAL A 453 15.51 -13.49 17.26
N THR A 454 16.61 -13.09 16.64
CA THR A 454 17.18 -13.75 15.47
C THR A 454 18.19 -14.83 15.86
N ASN A 455 18.83 -14.67 17.01
CA ASN A 455 19.82 -15.62 17.49
C ASN A 455 19.93 -15.64 19.02
N ILE A 456 20.23 -16.82 19.56
CA ILE A 456 20.64 -17.01 20.95
C ILE A 456 22.01 -17.68 20.94
N PHE A 457 22.91 -17.21 21.81
CA PHE A 457 24.27 -17.72 21.89
C PHE A 457 24.87 -17.57 23.27
N GLU A 458 25.90 -18.34 23.54
CA GLU A 458 26.63 -18.31 24.80
C GLU A 458 28.03 -17.70 24.62
N THR A 459 28.42 -16.82 25.54
CA THR A 459 29.81 -16.40 25.74
C THR A 459 30.05 -16.04 27.20
N GLY A 460 31.24 -16.34 27.73
CA GLY A 460 31.59 -16.01 29.12
C GLY A 460 30.58 -16.53 30.16
N ASN A 461 30.07 -17.75 29.98
CA ASN A 461 29.05 -18.41 30.84
C ASN A 461 27.71 -17.67 30.93
N SER A 462 27.39 -16.78 29.98
CA SER A 462 26.11 -16.09 29.90
C SER A 462 25.47 -16.31 28.54
N LEU A 463 24.15 -16.48 28.52
CA LEU A 463 23.36 -16.50 27.30
C LEU A 463 23.03 -15.09 26.87
N TYR A 464 23.11 -14.85 25.57
CA TYR A 464 22.76 -13.60 24.92
C TYR A 464 21.68 -13.84 23.87
N ALA A 465 20.78 -12.88 23.72
CA ALA A 465 19.82 -12.82 22.65
C ALA A 465 20.11 -11.61 21.76
N LEU A 466 20.17 -11.84 20.44
CA LEU A 466 20.31 -10.79 19.43
C LEU A 466 19.00 -10.67 18.66
N THR A 467 18.48 -9.45 18.59
CA THR A 467 17.27 -9.15 17.82
C THR A 467 17.60 -8.69 16.41
N PHE A 468 16.64 -8.79 15.49
CA PHE A 468 16.84 -8.42 14.10
C PHE A 468 17.26 -6.96 13.88
N ASN A 469 16.96 -6.08 14.84
CA ASN A 469 17.33 -4.66 14.83
C ASN A 469 18.69 -4.40 15.51
N GLY A 470 19.44 -5.45 15.83
CA GLY A 470 20.78 -5.34 16.43
C GLY A 470 20.78 -5.06 17.93
N TYR A 471 19.65 -5.17 18.64
CA TYR A 471 19.64 -5.06 20.09
C TYR A 471 20.08 -6.38 20.70
N MET A 472 21.06 -6.31 21.59
CA MET A 472 21.65 -7.43 22.29
C MET A 472 21.27 -7.38 23.76
N PHE A 473 20.84 -8.53 24.28
CA PHE A 473 20.42 -8.71 25.65
C PHE A 473 21.19 -9.84 26.29
N ARG A 474 21.51 -9.72 27.57
CA ARG A 474 22.16 -10.74 28.38
C ARG A 474 21.16 -11.36 29.35
N LEU A 475 21.15 -12.68 29.47
CA LEU A 475 20.29 -13.39 30.41
C LEU A 475 20.87 -13.27 31.82
N GLU A 476 20.10 -12.67 32.73
CA GLU A 476 20.44 -12.49 34.15
C GLU A 476 19.19 -12.73 35.00
N ASP A 477 19.31 -13.59 36.02
CA ASP A 477 18.23 -13.92 36.96
C ASP A 477 16.89 -14.26 36.27
N ASN A 478 16.92 -15.14 35.27
CA ASN A 478 15.75 -15.52 34.45
C ASN A 478 15.05 -14.30 33.81
N SER A 479 15.83 -13.31 33.37
CA SER A 479 15.31 -12.20 32.57
C SER A 479 16.38 -11.68 31.60
N PHE A 480 15.98 -11.29 30.39
CA PHE A 480 16.89 -10.63 29.47
C PHE A 480 17.05 -9.15 29.84
N LYS A 481 18.28 -8.74 30.15
CA LYS A 481 18.68 -7.35 30.42
C LYS A 481 19.33 -6.75 29.20
N TYR A 482 19.01 -5.49 28.90
CA TYR A 482 19.63 -4.77 27.80
C TYR A 482 21.15 -4.63 28.01
N GLU A 483 21.93 -5.11 27.05
CA GLU A 483 23.39 -5.09 27.10
C GLU A 483 23.96 -4.01 26.18
N SER A 484 23.57 -4.02 24.89
CA SER A 484 24.05 -3.05 23.90
C SER A 484 23.20 -3.04 22.63
N LYS A 485 23.40 -2.03 21.78
CA LYS A 485 22.90 -1.99 20.40
C LYS A 485 24.09 -2.08 19.46
N ILE A 486 24.09 -3.10 18.60
CA ILE A 486 25.13 -3.28 17.58
C ILE A 486 24.92 -2.22 16.49
N PRO A 487 25.93 -1.40 16.18
CA PRO A 487 25.82 -0.34 15.20
C PRO A 487 25.69 -0.90 13.78
N ALA A 488 24.99 -0.18 12.92
CA ALA A 488 24.85 -0.49 11.49
C ALA A 488 25.07 0.78 10.67
N SER A 489 25.51 0.61 9.42
CA SER A 489 25.75 1.69 8.47
C SER A 489 24.46 2.40 8.07
N TYR A 490 24.56 3.69 7.76
CA TYR A 490 23.46 4.49 7.25
C TYR A 490 22.84 3.85 5.99
N GLY A 491 21.50 3.75 5.95
CA GLY A 491 20.74 3.10 4.86
C GLY A 491 20.48 1.60 5.03
N TYR A 492 21.12 0.93 5.99
CA TYR A 492 20.95 -0.52 6.26
C TYR A 492 20.07 -0.80 7.48
N SER A 493 19.32 0.17 7.97
CA SER A 493 18.60 0.02 9.23
C SER A 493 17.28 -0.76 9.16
N SER A 494 16.99 -1.40 8.02
CA SER A 494 15.76 -2.16 7.74
C SER A 494 15.72 -3.57 8.36
N GLY A 495 16.69 -3.92 9.20
CA GLY A 495 16.73 -5.18 9.95
C GLY A 495 17.57 -6.28 9.29
N TRP A 496 17.95 -7.29 10.08
CA TRP A 496 18.79 -8.43 9.66
C TRP A 496 20.22 -8.04 9.26
N ASN A 497 20.80 -7.01 9.88
CA ASN A 497 22.18 -6.58 9.61
C ASN A 497 23.20 -7.61 10.05
N TYR A 498 22.99 -8.20 11.22
CA TYR A 498 23.82 -9.24 11.78
C TYR A 498 22.91 -10.41 12.14
N TYR A 499 23.25 -11.59 11.63
CA TYR A 499 22.39 -12.77 11.77
C TYR A 499 23.04 -13.89 12.61
N SER A 500 24.38 -13.95 12.65
CA SER A 500 25.17 -14.85 13.47
C SER A 500 26.36 -14.13 14.09
N GLN A 501 27.06 -14.84 14.97
CA GLN A 501 28.28 -14.37 15.59
C GLN A 501 29.25 -15.52 15.82
N VAL A 502 30.53 -15.17 15.86
CA VAL A 502 31.62 -16.04 16.30
C VAL A 502 32.28 -15.41 17.52
N THR A 503 32.66 -16.23 18.50
CA THR A 503 33.25 -15.78 19.76
C THR A 503 34.70 -16.23 19.85
N GLU A 504 35.57 -15.32 20.28
CA GLU A 504 36.99 -15.59 20.57
C GLU A 504 37.38 -14.76 21.81
N ASP A 505 37.79 -15.45 22.87
CA ASP A 505 38.07 -14.84 24.17
C ASP A 505 36.90 -13.94 24.66
N ASP A 506 37.14 -12.64 24.82
CA ASP A 506 36.16 -11.65 25.25
C ASP A 506 35.47 -10.93 24.07
N ASN A 507 35.75 -11.31 22.83
CA ASN A 507 35.23 -10.65 21.64
C ASN A 507 34.12 -11.47 20.97
N ILE A 508 33.06 -10.76 20.58
CA ILE A 508 31.99 -11.26 19.72
C ILE A 508 32.13 -10.60 18.35
N PHE A 509 32.34 -11.40 17.33
CA PHE A 509 32.39 -10.99 15.93
C PHE A 509 31.02 -11.23 15.29
N PHE A 510 30.29 -10.17 14.98
CA PHE A 510 28.98 -10.25 14.33
C PHE A 510 29.12 -10.31 12.82
N ILE A 511 28.60 -11.39 12.23
CA ILE A 511 28.74 -11.68 10.80
C ILE A 511 27.80 -10.77 9.99
N PRO A 512 28.32 -9.98 9.03
CA PRO A 512 27.52 -9.05 8.26
C PRO A 512 26.61 -9.77 7.25
N HIS A 513 25.30 -9.73 7.50
CA HIS A 513 24.29 -10.26 6.60
C HIS A 513 23.80 -9.18 5.64
N ASN A 514 23.06 -8.17 6.09
CA ASN A 514 22.76 -7.01 5.24
C ASN A 514 23.82 -5.90 5.33
N GLU A 515 24.75 -6.00 6.26
CA GLU A 515 25.79 -5.00 6.49
C GLU A 515 27.05 -5.27 5.64
N LYS A 516 27.93 -4.27 5.50
CA LYS A 516 29.22 -4.34 4.79
C LYS A 516 30.44 -4.20 5.71
N HIS A 517 30.20 -3.97 6.99
CA HIS A 517 31.20 -3.99 8.05
C HIS A 517 31.00 -5.18 8.98
N ILE A 518 32.09 -5.74 9.45
CA ILE A 518 32.04 -6.65 10.60
C ILE A 518 32.02 -5.83 11.89
N ALA A 519 31.06 -6.11 12.79
CA ALA A 519 31.03 -5.50 14.10
C ALA A 519 31.70 -6.41 15.13
N VAL A 520 32.59 -5.85 15.95
CA VAL A 520 33.28 -6.55 17.02
C VAL A 520 32.92 -5.90 18.34
N TYR A 521 32.30 -6.66 19.22
CA TYR A 521 31.92 -6.23 20.57
C TYR A 521 32.77 -6.93 21.62
N ASN A 522 33.36 -6.17 22.53
CA ASN A 522 34.11 -6.73 23.66
C ASN A 522 33.22 -6.80 24.91
N VAL A 523 33.01 -7.99 25.47
CA VAL A 523 32.09 -8.18 26.60
C VAL A 523 32.58 -7.58 27.91
N LYS A 524 33.90 -7.37 28.07
CA LYS A 524 34.47 -6.78 29.28
C LYS A 524 34.46 -5.25 29.25
N THR A 525 34.93 -4.66 28.14
CA THR A 525 34.97 -3.19 28.02
C THR A 525 33.65 -2.59 27.57
N LYS A 526 32.75 -3.42 27.02
CA LYS A 526 31.49 -3.04 26.38
C LYS A 526 31.67 -2.16 25.13
N ASP A 527 32.88 -2.11 24.58
CA ASP A 527 33.16 -1.37 23.36
C ASP A 527 32.70 -2.15 22.12
N CYS A 528 32.06 -1.45 21.18
CA CYS A 528 31.74 -1.99 19.86
C CYS A 528 32.49 -1.20 18.77
N ARG A 529 33.13 -1.90 17.84
CA ARG A 529 33.83 -1.29 16.69
C ARG A 529 33.41 -1.97 15.39
N MET A 530 33.25 -1.18 14.34
CA MET A 530 32.97 -1.66 13.00
C MET A 530 34.23 -1.61 12.15
N TYR A 531 34.49 -2.66 11.37
CA TYR A 531 35.60 -2.73 10.41
C TYR A 531 35.04 -2.98 9.02
N ALA A 532 35.41 -2.15 8.05
CA ALA A 532 34.94 -2.29 6.68
C ALA A 532 35.53 -3.56 6.05
N LEU A 533 34.71 -4.28 5.31
CA LEU A 533 35.15 -5.39 4.46
C LEU A 533 35.41 -4.87 3.05
N ASP A 534 36.54 -5.24 2.47
CA ASP A 534 36.86 -4.93 1.07
C ASP A 534 36.14 -5.93 0.15
N LEU A 535 34.88 -5.63 -0.16
CA LEU A 535 33.99 -6.49 -0.92
C LEU A 535 33.74 -5.90 -2.33
N ASP A 536 34.07 -6.66 -3.37
CA ASP A 536 33.75 -6.31 -4.76
C ASP A 536 32.26 -6.52 -5.10
N ASP A 537 31.69 -5.55 -5.82
CA ASP A 537 30.28 -5.56 -6.24
C ASP A 537 29.95 -6.69 -7.22
N GLU A 538 30.92 -7.21 -7.97
CA GLU A 538 30.69 -8.28 -8.94
C GLU A 538 30.21 -9.61 -8.31
N TYR A 539 30.50 -9.82 -7.03
CA TYR A 539 30.08 -10.99 -6.27
C TYR A 539 28.73 -10.81 -5.59
N ARG A 540 28.21 -9.58 -5.47
CA ARG A 540 26.96 -9.27 -4.75
C ARG A 540 25.72 -9.67 -5.55
N ILE A 541 24.72 -10.19 -4.85
CA ILE A 541 23.38 -10.39 -5.36
C ILE A 541 22.39 -9.74 -4.39
N THR A 542 21.60 -8.79 -4.87
CA THR A 542 20.50 -8.22 -4.08
C THR A 542 19.25 -9.08 -4.25
N PHE A 543 18.73 -9.63 -3.15
CA PHE A 543 17.51 -10.43 -3.15
C PHE A 543 16.49 -9.86 -2.16
N ALA A 544 15.26 -9.61 -2.64
CA ALA A 544 14.15 -9.11 -1.83
C ALA A 544 14.48 -7.85 -1.01
N GLY A 545 15.28 -6.92 -1.56
CA GLY A 545 15.57 -5.62 -0.95
C GLY A 545 16.72 -5.56 0.05
N GLY A 546 17.58 -6.59 0.12
CA GLY A 546 18.81 -6.57 0.93
C GLY A 546 19.97 -7.33 0.28
N ASP A 547 21.20 -7.06 0.74
CA ASP A 547 22.45 -7.62 0.20
C ASP A 547 22.67 -9.08 0.63
N LYS A 548 22.26 -9.46 1.85
CA LYS A 548 22.35 -10.83 2.40
C LYS A 548 23.72 -11.50 2.20
N ASN A 549 24.81 -10.77 2.42
CA ASN A 549 26.19 -11.13 2.13
C ASN A 549 26.60 -12.49 2.70
N PHE A 550 26.66 -12.61 4.04
CA PHE A 550 27.16 -13.79 4.74
C PHE A 550 26.17 -14.28 5.79
N LEU A 551 26.25 -15.58 6.12
CA LEU A 551 25.36 -16.19 7.12
C LEU A 551 26.07 -16.60 8.40
N GLU A 552 27.29 -17.11 8.30
CA GLU A 552 28.06 -17.71 9.39
C GLU A 552 29.55 -17.38 9.22
N GLY A 553 30.35 -17.67 10.24
CA GLY A 553 31.79 -17.49 10.22
C GLY A 553 32.53 -18.71 10.79
N ILE A 554 33.71 -18.98 10.25
CA ILE A 554 34.61 -20.05 10.69
C ILE A 554 35.90 -19.38 11.17
N LEU A 555 36.14 -19.38 12.47
CA LEU A 555 37.39 -18.89 13.04
C LEU A 555 38.46 -19.97 12.91
N TYR A 556 39.55 -19.64 12.22
CA TYR A 556 40.68 -20.52 12.03
C TYR A 556 41.98 -19.72 12.08
N LYS A 557 42.85 -20.05 13.05
CA LYS A 557 44.05 -19.26 13.38
C LYS A 557 43.64 -17.80 13.61
N ASN A 558 44.26 -16.84 12.93
CA ASN A 558 43.95 -15.40 13.01
C ASN A 558 43.01 -14.91 11.90
N LYS A 559 42.25 -15.80 11.26
CA LYS A 559 41.33 -15.47 10.17
C LYS A 559 39.91 -15.94 10.51
N LEU A 560 38.95 -15.08 10.25
CA LEU A 560 37.53 -15.39 10.26
C LEU A 560 37.04 -15.55 8.83
N PHE A 561 36.82 -16.78 8.39
CA PHE A 561 36.28 -17.09 7.07
C PHE A 561 34.76 -16.92 7.09
N LEU A 562 34.25 -16.02 6.27
CA LEU A 562 32.84 -15.69 6.17
C LEU A 562 32.14 -16.65 5.20
N VAL A 563 31.13 -17.36 5.70
CA VAL A 563 30.36 -18.33 4.93
C VAL A 563 29.36 -17.58 4.05
N PRO A 564 29.48 -17.70 2.71
CA PRO A 564 28.72 -16.91 1.77
C PRO A 564 27.26 -17.32 1.68
N TRP A 565 26.39 -16.31 1.66
CA TRP A 565 24.99 -16.45 1.29
C TRP A 565 24.74 -15.76 -0.04
N GLY A 566 24.57 -14.44 -0.06
CA GLY A 566 24.36 -13.64 -1.27
C GLY A 566 25.65 -13.12 -1.90
N TYR A 567 26.76 -13.14 -1.14
CA TYR A 567 28.08 -12.77 -1.62
C TYR A 567 28.79 -13.98 -2.22
N ARG A 568 29.03 -14.03 -3.53
CA ARG A 568 29.51 -15.24 -4.24
C ARG A 568 31.02 -15.51 -4.11
N ASN A 569 31.63 -15.20 -2.98
CA ASN A 569 33.04 -15.49 -2.67
C ASN A 569 33.19 -15.89 -1.20
N ILE A 570 34.07 -16.84 -0.89
CA ILE A 570 34.50 -17.09 0.49
C ILE A 570 35.54 -16.03 0.84
N VAL A 571 35.23 -15.19 1.83
CA VAL A 571 36.09 -14.08 2.25
C VAL A 571 36.67 -14.36 3.62
N ALA A 572 37.95 -14.10 3.84
CA ALA A 572 38.58 -14.14 5.15
C ALA A 572 38.84 -12.74 5.69
N PHE A 573 38.47 -12.50 6.95
CA PHE A 573 38.81 -11.30 7.69
C PHE A 573 39.92 -11.61 8.70
N ASN A 574 41.06 -10.93 8.59
CA ASN A 574 42.16 -11.12 9.52
C ASN A 574 41.87 -10.42 10.86
N THR A 575 41.74 -11.19 11.94
CA THR A 575 41.37 -10.67 13.26
C THR A 575 42.44 -9.77 13.87
N ASN A 576 43.69 -9.84 13.41
CA ASN A 576 44.79 -8.97 13.85
C ASN A 576 44.96 -7.73 12.98
N THR A 577 45.13 -7.90 11.67
CA THR A 577 45.42 -6.78 10.73
C THR A 577 44.18 -6.04 10.27
N LYS A 578 42.98 -6.65 10.43
CA LYS A 578 41.68 -6.15 9.95
C LYS A 578 41.57 -6.10 8.42
N GLU A 579 42.48 -6.75 7.71
CA GLU A 579 42.45 -6.86 6.25
C GLU A 579 41.46 -7.93 5.79
N THR A 580 40.95 -7.74 4.57
CA THR A 580 40.00 -8.64 3.90
C THR A 580 40.73 -9.37 2.78
N GLU A 581 40.45 -10.67 2.64
CA GLU A 581 41.06 -11.53 1.62
C GLU A 581 39.98 -12.36 0.89
N HIS A 582 39.96 -12.29 -0.44
CA HIS A 582 39.08 -13.11 -1.27
C HIS A 582 39.71 -14.48 -1.50
N CYS A 583 39.12 -15.52 -0.92
CA CYS A 583 39.74 -16.84 -0.86
C CYS A 583 39.25 -17.77 -1.98
N LEU A 584 37.98 -17.70 -2.38
CA LEU A 584 37.41 -18.58 -3.40
C LEU A 584 36.18 -17.99 -4.10
N ASP A 585 36.30 -17.71 -5.41
CA ASP A 585 35.18 -17.30 -6.26
C ASP A 585 34.25 -18.49 -6.53
N LEU A 586 33.07 -18.45 -5.93
CA LEU A 586 32.12 -19.55 -6.01
C LEU A 586 31.31 -19.56 -7.32
N ARG A 587 31.39 -18.51 -8.14
CA ARG A 587 30.81 -18.53 -9.51
C ARG A 587 31.55 -19.54 -10.40
N GLN A 588 32.83 -19.77 -10.13
CA GLN A 588 33.64 -20.76 -10.83
C GLN A 588 33.33 -22.19 -10.36
N VAL A 589 32.81 -22.33 -9.14
CA VAL A 589 32.48 -23.61 -8.50
C VAL A 589 31.07 -24.05 -8.87
N PHE A 590 30.08 -23.16 -8.72
CA PHE A 590 28.65 -23.49 -8.84
C PHE A 590 27.94 -22.81 -10.04
N GLY A 591 28.63 -21.95 -10.78
CA GLY A 591 28.10 -21.20 -11.93
C GLY A 591 27.44 -19.85 -11.56
N GLU A 592 27.06 -19.07 -12.57
CA GLU A 592 26.55 -17.69 -12.37
C GLU A 592 25.14 -17.60 -11.77
N LYS A 593 24.34 -18.68 -11.85
CA LYS A 593 22.90 -18.68 -11.53
C LYS A 593 22.55 -19.05 -10.08
N THR A 594 23.52 -19.33 -9.23
CA THR A 594 23.26 -19.79 -7.85
C THR A 594 23.12 -18.62 -6.89
N ASN A 595 21.90 -18.42 -6.38
CA ASN A 595 21.52 -17.25 -5.56
C ASN A 595 21.63 -17.45 -4.03
N ALA A 596 22.18 -18.57 -3.55
CA ALA A 596 22.82 -18.69 -2.25
C ALA A 596 23.64 -19.99 -2.19
N LEU A 597 24.68 -20.08 -1.34
CA LEU A 597 25.71 -21.11 -1.53
C LEU A 597 25.88 -22.09 -0.37
N SER A 598 25.87 -21.66 0.90
CA SER A 598 25.96 -22.58 2.05
C SER A 598 25.21 -22.07 3.27
N TYR A 599 24.72 -22.99 4.11
CA TYR A 599 24.00 -22.69 5.35
C TYR A 599 24.69 -23.16 6.63
N GLY A 600 25.69 -24.04 6.49
CA GLY A 600 26.38 -24.66 7.62
C GLY A 600 27.60 -25.43 7.16
N TYR A 601 28.49 -25.70 8.10
CA TYR A 601 29.76 -26.38 7.84
C TYR A 601 30.06 -27.47 8.88
N ALA A 602 30.88 -28.42 8.48
CA ALA A 602 31.47 -29.41 9.39
C ALA A 602 32.97 -29.54 9.13
N TRP A 603 33.74 -29.73 10.19
CA TRP A 603 35.16 -30.02 10.07
C TRP A 603 35.37 -31.44 9.56
N LEU A 604 36.12 -31.57 8.46
CA LEU A 604 36.63 -32.86 7.99
C LEU A 604 37.86 -33.28 8.82
N ASN A 605 38.78 -32.32 8.99
CA ASN A 605 40.02 -32.44 9.75
C ASN A 605 40.42 -31.05 10.32
N GLU A 606 41.66 -30.86 10.80
CA GLU A 606 42.09 -29.61 11.45
C GLU A 606 42.15 -28.38 10.52
N SER A 607 42.26 -28.55 9.20
CA SER A 607 42.41 -27.46 8.23
C SER A 607 41.33 -27.44 7.15
N THR A 608 40.52 -28.49 7.03
CA THR A 608 39.55 -28.66 5.94
C THR A 608 38.12 -28.71 6.48
N VAL A 609 37.24 -27.95 5.84
CA VAL A 609 35.81 -27.90 6.14
C VAL A 609 34.98 -28.41 4.96
N LEU A 610 33.79 -28.92 5.27
CA LEU A 610 32.76 -29.32 4.33
C LEU A 610 31.59 -28.33 4.44
N LEU A 611 31.21 -27.73 3.32
CA LEU A 611 30.16 -26.72 3.19
C LEU A 611 29.04 -27.28 2.32
N ALA A 612 27.84 -27.46 2.89
CA ALA A 612 26.73 -28.09 2.18
C ALA A 612 25.88 -27.06 1.42
N SER A 613 25.51 -27.39 0.17
CA SER A 613 24.78 -26.47 -0.71
C SER A 613 23.27 -26.42 -0.42
N MET A 614 22.74 -25.20 -0.32
CA MET A 614 21.31 -24.94 -0.13
C MET A 614 20.43 -25.22 -1.35
N HIS A 615 21.01 -25.33 -2.54
CA HIS A 615 20.28 -25.40 -3.81
C HIS A 615 20.59 -26.64 -4.62
N SER A 616 21.54 -27.44 -4.17
CA SER A 616 21.98 -28.64 -4.87
C SER A 616 22.43 -29.70 -3.87
N ASN A 617 22.69 -30.88 -4.40
CA ASN A 617 23.22 -32.00 -3.64
C ASN A 617 24.75 -31.97 -3.54
N GLU A 618 25.35 -30.81 -3.80
CA GLU A 618 26.80 -30.59 -3.79
C GLU A 618 27.29 -30.18 -2.38
N VAL A 619 28.44 -30.71 -1.99
CA VAL A 619 29.17 -30.34 -0.78
C VAL A 619 30.58 -29.93 -1.18
N LEU A 620 30.93 -28.69 -0.83
CA LEU A 620 32.26 -28.12 -1.06
C LEU A 620 33.18 -28.51 0.08
N GLU A 621 34.21 -29.28 -0.23
CA GLU A 621 35.39 -29.46 0.61
C GLU A 621 36.35 -28.33 0.34
N PHE A 622 36.76 -27.61 1.39
CA PHE A 622 37.60 -26.42 1.29
C PHE A 622 38.70 -26.44 2.35
N ASN A 623 39.95 -26.36 1.90
CA ASN A 623 41.11 -26.28 2.78
C ASN A 623 41.43 -24.82 3.12
N LEU A 624 41.39 -24.47 4.42
CA LEU A 624 41.54 -23.11 4.91
C LEU A 624 42.99 -22.60 4.88
N ASP A 625 43.98 -23.48 4.69
CA ASP A 625 45.40 -23.12 4.58
C ASP A 625 45.85 -22.82 3.15
N THR A 626 45.33 -23.59 2.18
CA THR A 626 45.79 -23.58 0.78
C THR A 626 44.76 -23.04 -0.21
N TYR A 627 43.49 -22.94 0.22
CA TYR A 627 42.31 -22.65 -0.60
C TYR A 627 42.05 -23.67 -1.72
N GLU A 628 42.72 -24.82 -1.68
CA GLU A 628 42.37 -25.96 -2.51
C GLU A 628 40.96 -26.45 -2.16
N TYR A 629 40.19 -26.82 -3.19
CA TYR A 629 38.81 -27.24 -3.01
C TYR A 629 38.46 -28.46 -3.87
N LYS A 630 37.44 -29.19 -3.42
CA LYS A 630 36.85 -30.33 -4.13
C LYS A 630 35.33 -30.31 -3.93
N ILE A 631 34.59 -30.72 -4.97
CA ILE A 631 33.13 -30.82 -4.90
C ILE A 631 32.74 -32.29 -4.81
N HIS A 632 31.87 -32.62 -3.86
CA HIS A 632 31.24 -33.93 -3.70
C HIS A 632 29.77 -33.82 -4.08
N ARG A 633 29.26 -34.75 -4.90
CA ARG A 633 27.82 -34.87 -5.22
C ARG A 633 27.24 -36.03 -4.45
N ILE A 634 26.29 -35.75 -3.55
CA ILE A 634 25.87 -36.69 -2.52
C ILE A 634 24.36 -36.88 -2.56
N GLY A 635 23.88 -38.12 -2.62
CA GLY A 635 22.44 -38.39 -2.69
C GLY A 635 21.83 -38.07 -4.05
N ARG A 636 20.57 -37.65 -4.09
CA ARG A 636 19.82 -37.40 -5.33
C ARG A 636 19.97 -35.97 -5.83
N GLU A 637 19.82 -35.75 -7.14
CA GLU A 637 19.96 -34.42 -7.77
C GLU A 637 18.91 -33.39 -7.30
N ASP A 638 17.76 -33.84 -6.81
CA ASP A 638 16.69 -32.97 -6.29
C ASP A 638 16.90 -32.56 -4.82
N GLN A 639 17.95 -33.06 -4.15
CA GLN A 639 18.23 -32.73 -2.76
C GLN A 639 18.98 -31.41 -2.64
N SER A 640 18.76 -30.76 -1.50
CA SER A 640 19.63 -29.69 -1.04
C SER A 640 19.70 -29.66 0.47
N PHE A 641 20.81 -29.15 1.00
CA PHE A 641 21.16 -29.27 2.41
C PHE A 641 21.40 -27.89 3.04
N HIS A 642 20.95 -27.73 4.27
CA HIS A 642 21.16 -26.50 5.05
C HIS A 642 21.81 -26.79 6.42
N MET A 643 22.23 -28.03 6.65
CA MET A 643 23.02 -28.39 7.82
C MET A 643 23.88 -29.59 7.46
N ILE A 644 25.11 -29.59 7.96
CA ILE A 644 26.01 -30.75 7.94
C ILE A 644 26.68 -30.85 9.31
N PHE A 645 26.79 -32.06 9.86
CA PHE A 645 27.52 -32.32 11.09
C PHE A 645 28.10 -33.72 11.08
N ARG A 646 29.15 -33.94 11.87
CA ARG A 646 29.81 -35.24 12.00
C ARG A 646 29.29 -36.01 13.21
N TYR A 647 29.04 -37.30 13.03
CA TYR A 647 28.77 -38.26 14.10
C TYR A 647 29.46 -39.58 13.80
N GLY A 648 30.42 -39.96 14.65
CA GLY A 648 31.33 -41.08 14.37
C GLY A 648 32.10 -40.87 13.07
N ASP A 649 32.11 -41.90 12.22
CA ASP A 649 32.77 -41.90 10.91
C ASP A 649 31.89 -41.33 9.78
N ASN A 650 30.70 -40.83 10.10
CA ASN A 650 29.73 -40.37 9.12
C ASN A 650 29.43 -38.88 9.29
N PHE A 651 29.09 -38.24 8.17
CA PHE A 651 28.45 -36.94 8.11
C PHE A 651 26.95 -37.12 7.94
N PHE A 652 26.18 -36.34 8.66
CA PHE A 652 24.74 -36.24 8.51
C PHE A 652 24.40 -34.88 7.91
N LEU A 653 23.54 -34.89 6.91
CA LEU A 653 23.10 -33.70 6.19
C LEU A 653 21.59 -33.57 6.32
N VAL A 654 21.10 -32.38 6.67
CA VAL A 654 19.67 -32.08 6.83
C VAL A 654 19.26 -31.06 5.77
N GLY A 655 18.12 -31.29 5.12
CA GLY A 655 17.80 -30.67 3.84
C GLY A 655 16.32 -30.48 3.51
N ARG A 656 16.07 -29.99 2.28
CA ARG A 656 14.73 -30.03 1.65
C ARG A 656 14.44 -31.49 1.24
N GLN A 657 13.16 -31.90 1.26
CA GLN A 657 12.76 -33.30 1.08
C GLN A 657 13.57 -34.04 0.01
N PRO A 658 14.11 -35.24 0.29
CA PRO A 658 14.06 -35.98 1.54
C PRO A 658 14.99 -35.35 2.59
N PHE A 659 14.52 -35.36 3.83
CA PHE A 659 14.92 -34.41 4.87
C PHE A 659 16.31 -34.65 5.46
N MET A 660 16.83 -35.87 5.37
CA MET A 660 18.10 -36.23 6.00
C MET A 660 18.85 -37.31 5.22
N LEU A 661 20.16 -37.18 5.19
CA LEU A 661 21.09 -38.09 4.53
C LEU A 661 22.28 -38.37 5.44
N ARG A 662 22.72 -39.63 5.51
CA ARG A 662 24.00 -40.03 6.10
C ARG A 662 24.99 -40.32 4.98
N TRP A 663 26.20 -39.79 5.11
CA TRP A 663 27.30 -39.93 4.17
C TRP A 663 28.57 -40.36 4.90
N ASN A 664 29.20 -41.44 4.44
CA ASN A 664 30.54 -41.82 4.87
C ASN A 664 31.57 -41.26 3.88
N TYR A 665 32.45 -40.37 4.36
CA TYR A 665 33.42 -39.69 3.51
C TYR A 665 34.43 -40.64 2.86
N GLU A 666 34.95 -41.61 3.62
CA GLU A 666 36.02 -42.51 3.17
C GLU A 666 35.54 -43.54 2.14
N THR A 667 34.34 -44.11 2.35
CA THR A 667 33.78 -45.14 1.47
C THR A 667 32.92 -44.57 0.35
N GLY A 668 32.38 -43.36 0.53
CA GLY A 668 31.38 -42.76 -0.36
C GLY A 668 29.95 -43.27 -0.11
N ASP A 669 29.73 -44.16 0.86
CA ASP A 669 28.41 -44.73 1.13
C ASP A 669 27.41 -43.66 1.58
N THR A 670 26.22 -43.66 0.96
CA THR A 670 25.13 -42.74 1.31
C THR A 670 23.85 -43.49 1.65
N HIS A 671 23.12 -43.02 2.65
CA HIS A 671 21.78 -43.52 2.99
C HIS A 671 20.82 -42.36 3.24
N ILE A 672 19.64 -42.41 2.61
CA ILE A 672 18.61 -41.37 2.70
C ILE A 672 17.52 -41.82 3.68
N TYR A 673 17.12 -40.91 4.57
CA TYR A 673 16.05 -41.12 5.54
C TYR A 673 14.85 -40.25 5.15
N ASP A 674 13.84 -40.87 4.52
CA ASP A 674 12.64 -40.21 4.00
C ASP A 674 11.33 -40.69 4.67
N LYS A 675 11.41 -41.70 5.53
CA LYS A 675 10.27 -42.25 6.27
C LYS A 675 10.10 -41.55 7.62
N LEU A 676 9.22 -40.55 7.65
CA LEU A 676 8.76 -39.91 8.88
C LEU A 676 7.61 -40.72 9.53
N PRO A 677 7.27 -40.45 10.81
CA PRO A 677 6.10 -41.04 11.45
C PRO A 677 4.81 -40.85 10.63
N ALA A 678 3.90 -41.83 10.69
CA ALA A 678 2.72 -41.88 9.80
C ALA A 678 1.73 -40.73 10.00
N ASP A 679 1.70 -40.14 11.19
CA ASP A 679 0.89 -38.98 11.58
C ASP A 679 1.64 -37.65 11.46
N PHE A 680 2.84 -37.63 10.88
CA PHE A 680 3.58 -36.40 10.60
C PHE A 680 2.89 -35.59 9.49
N GLU A 681 2.52 -34.35 9.80
CA GLU A 681 1.85 -33.45 8.87
C GLU A 681 2.62 -32.14 8.70
N LEU A 682 2.60 -31.61 7.47
CA LEU A 682 3.19 -30.34 7.10
C LEU A 682 2.07 -29.34 6.75
N ALA A 683 1.93 -28.27 7.54
CA ALA A 683 0.87 -27.27 7.38
C ALA A 683 0.99 -26.44 6.09
N ARG A 684 2.20 -26.35 5.49
CA ARG A 684 2.45 -25.66 4.21
C ARG A 684 3.33 -26.52 3.30
N LYS A 685 2.86 -26.84 2.10
CA LYS A 685 3.50 -27.80 1.18
C LYS A 685 4.76 -27.31 0.43
N LEU A 686 5.33 -26.17 0.78
CA LEU A 686 6.48 -25.59 0.10
C LEU A 686 7.39 -24.90 1.14
N ASP A 687 8.67 -25.28 1.18
CA ASP A 687 9.76 -24.82 2.05
C ASP A 687 9.99 -25.52 3.41
N TRP A 688 11.09 -25.16 4.08
CA TRP A 688 11.94 -25.97 4.96
C TRP A 688 11.20 -26.66 6.10
N VAL A 689 11.42 -27.97 6.25
CA VAL A 689 10.66 -28.80 7.19
C VAL A 689 11.12 -28.62 8.63
N PHE A 690 12.44 -28.56 8.86
CA PHE A 690 13.04 -28.38 10.19
C PHE A 690 13.86 -27.09 10.27
N TYR A 691 13.76 -26.40 11.41
CA TYR A 691 14.60 -25.24 11.71
C TYR A 691 15.83 -25.68 12.51
N VAL A 692 16.85 -26.24 11.83
CA VAL A 692 18.01 -26.87 12.49
C VAL A 692 19.24 -25.97 12.64
N ARG A 693 19.07 -24.65 12.52
CA ARG A 693 20.18 -23.71 12.68
C ARG A 693 20.74 -23.76 14.10
N ASN A 694 22.07 -23.81 14.23
CA ASN A 694 22.81 -23.95 15.50
C ASN A 694 22.47 -25.21 16.32
N MET A 695 21.78 -26.18 15.71
CA MET A 695 21.55 -27.46 16.36
C MET A 695 22.82 -28.30 16.29
N LYS A 696 23.05 -29.10 17.32
CA LYS A 696 24.08 -30.14 17.35
C LYS A 696 23.50 -31.34 18.07
N PRO A 697 23.91 -32.57 17.73
CA PRO A 697 23.48 -33.72 18.48
C PRO A 697 24.03 -33.68 19.91
N TYR A 698 23.21 -34.13 20.86
CA TYR A 698 23.65 -34.41 22.23
C TYR A 698 23.78 -35.93 22.38
N GLY A 699 25.02 -36.42 22.49
CA GLY A 699 25.29 -37.85 22.38
C GLY A 699 24.84 -38.39 21.03
N ASN A 700 23.96 -39.38 21.03
CA ASN A 700 23.36 -39.96 19.82
C ASN A 700 22.00 -39.34 19.44
N LYS A 701 21.55 -38.28 20.14
CA LYS A 701 20.22 -37.70 19.97
C LYS A 701 20.27 -36.38 19.20
N LEU A 702 19.48 -36.25 18.14
CA LEU A 702 19.23 -34.99 17.43
C LEU A 702 17.75 -34.62 17.51
N VAL A 703 17.42 -33.50 18.15
CA VAL A 703 16.06 -32.95 18.11
C VAL A 703 15.85 -32.22 16.79
N LEU A 704 14.64 -32.29 16.24
CA LEU A 704 14.27 -31.71 14.95
C LEU A 704 12.92 -30.96 15.10
N PRO A 705 12.96 -29.70 15.57
CA PRO A 705 11.78 -28.85 15.64
C PRO A 705 11.45 -28.33 14.24
N GLY A 706 10.18 -28.46 13.84
CA GLY A 706 9.71 -28.02 12.53
C GLY A 706 8.97 -26.69 12.57
N GLY A 707 9.14 -25.91 11.50
CA GLY A 707 8.49 -24.60 11.37
C GLY A 707 7.00 -24.68 11.04
N TYR A 708 6.59 -25.71 10.31
CA TYR A 708 5.21 -25.93 9.90
C TYR A 708 4.76 -27.37 10.19
N THR A 709 5.32 -27.99 11.24
CA THR A 709 5.06 -29.40 11.59
C THR A 709 4.09 -29.51 12.75
N ASN A 710 3.31 -30.58 12.77
CA ASN A 710 2.39 -30.89 13.86
C ASN A 710 3.07 -31.56 15.08
N MET A 711 4.37 -31.86 15.00
CA MET A 711 5.16 -32.51 16.05
C MET A 711 6.65 -32.12 15.98
N VAL A 712 7.36 -32.33 17.09
CA VAL A 712 8.83 -32.28 17.19
C VAL A 712 9.36 -33.70 17.19
N LEU A 713 10.39 -33.96 16.38
CA LEU A 713 11.00 -35.28 16.28
C LEU A 713 12.34 -35.34 17.01
N LEU A 714 12.67 -36.52 17.50
CA LEU A 714 14.01 -36.94 17.89
C LEU A 714 14.51 -37.94 16.85
N PHE A 715 15.72 -37.72 16.34
CA PHE A 715 16.42 -38.69 15.51
C PHE A 715 17.56 -39.30 16.33
N ASP A 716 17.50 -40.62 16.52
CA ASP A 716 18.56 -41.39 17.15
C ASP A 716 19.59 -41.78 16.08
N LEU A 717 20.83 -41.30 16.24
CA LEU A 717 21.90 -41.42 15.25
C LEU A 717 22.52 -42.82 15.18
N ASP A 718 22.33 -43.64 16.23
CA ASP A 718 22.82 -45.03 16.26
C ASP A 718 21.85 -45.96 15.53
N THR A 719 20.56 -45.86 15.87
CA THR A 719 19.50 -46.70 15.30
C THR A 719 18.95 -46.15 13.99
N CYS A 720 19.21 -44.86 13.71
CA CYS A 720 18.69 -44.10 12.58
C CYS A 720 17.15 -44.10 12.49
N GLN A 721 16.48 -43.97 13.64
CA GLN A 721 15.03 -43.96 13.75
C GLN A 721 14.52 -42.59 14.22
N PHE A 722 13.34 -42.22 13.73
CA PHE A 722 12.60 -41.04 14.20
C PHE A 722 11.64 -41.44 15.32
N GLU A 723 11.65 -40.67 16.40
CA GLU A 723 10.73 -40.76 17.53
C GLU A 723 10.02 -39.41 17.73
N LYS A 724 8.74 -39.42 18.11
CA LYS A 724 8.01 -38.20 18.47
C LYS A 724 8.36 -37.78 19.90
N LEU A 725 8.66 -36.49 20.12
CA LEU A 725 8.84 -35.94 21.47
C LEU A 725 7.53 -35.36 22.02
N ASP A 726 6.76 -36.18 22.74
CA ASP A 726 5.45 -35.80 23.29
C ASP A 726 5.49 -34.60 24.26
N VAL A 727 6.64 -34.36 24.90
CA VAL A 727 6.81 -33.22 25.84
C VAL A 727 6.55 -31.86 25.17
N PHE A 728 6.68 -31.76 23.84
CA PHE A 728 6.41 -30.53 23.09
C PHE A 728 4.93 -30.31 22.73
N ASP A 729 4.06 -31.32 22.88
CA ASP A 729 2.65 -31.25 22.41
C ASP A 729 1.88 -30.07 23.02
N LYS A 730 2.14 -29.77 24.30
CA LYS A 730 1.49 -28.64 25.00
C LYS A 730 1.88 -27.30 24.37
N LEU A 731 3.14 -27.13 24.00
CA LEU A 731 3.64 -25.90 23.37
C LEU A 731 3.15 -25.76 21.93
N LEU A 732 3.06 -26.86 21.18
CA LEU A 732 2.54 -26.85 19.80
C LEU A 732 1.07 -26.42 19.76
N LYS A 733 0.26 -26.89 20.72
CA LYS A 733 -1.19 -26.62 20.83
C LYS A 733 -1.53 -25.28 21.47
N SER A 734 -0.56 -24.52 21.98
CA SER A 734 -0.83 -23.23 22.62
C SER A 734 -1.43 -22.24 21.63
N VAL A 735 -2.47 -21.51 22.06
CA VAL A 735 -3.04 -20.42 21.29
C VAL A 735 -2.06 -19.24 21.30
N PRO A 736 -1.72 -18.67 20.13
CA PRO A 736 -0.90 -17.47 20.06
C PRO A 736 -1.50 -16.33 20.88
N VAL A 737 -0.69 -15.68 21.71
CA VAL A 737 -1.11 -14.49 22.47
C VAL A 737 -1.38 -13.33 21.53
N THR A 738 -0.64 -13.23 20.42
CA THR A 738 -0.83 -12.23 19.36
C THR A 738 -1.32 -12.91 18.07
N GLY A 739 -1.95 -12.16 17.17
CA GLY A 739 -2.35 -12.68 15.86
C GLY A 739 -1.17 -13.06 14.93
N ARG A 740 0.08 -12.82 15.36
CA ARG A 740 1.30 -13.09 14.60
C ARG A 740 1.76 -14.54 14.86
N ASN A 741 2.35 -15.20 13.86
CA ASN A 741 2.90 -16.56 13.95
C ASN A 741 1.88 -17.66 14.28
N LYS A 742 0.61 -17.53 13.84
CA LYS A 742 -0.40 -18.58 14.03
C LYS A 742 0.03 -19.95 13.50
N ASP A 743 0.82 -19.95 12.44
CA ASP A 743 1.21 -21.15 11.69
C ASP A 743 2.62 -21.66 12.05
N GLU A 744 3.39 -20.95 12.87
CA GLU A 744 4.79 -21.28 13.21
C GLU A 744 4.94 -21.47 14.73
N PRO A 745 5.07 -22.69 15.27
CA PRO A 745 5.16 -22.92 16.71
C PRO A 745 6.50 -22.50 17.33
N PHE A 746 7.58 -22.57 16.55
CA PHE A 746 8.93 -22.21 16.96
C PHE A 746 9.48 -21.11 16.07
N VAL A 747 10.24 -20.21 16.69
CA VAL A 747 10.87 -19.06 16.04
C VAL A 747 12.37 -19.33 15.89
N THR A 748 13.08 -18.58 15.05
CA THR A 748 14.55 -18.61 15.01
C THR A 748 15.16 -18.35 16.39
N GLY A 749 16.28 -19.00 16.73
CA GLY A 749 16.99 -18.79 17.99
C GLY A 749 17.12 -20.05 18.85
N ILE A 750 17.61 -21.15 18.26
CA ILE A 750 17.96 -22.36 19.00
C ILE A 750 19.43 -22.27 19.41
N HIS A 751 19.73 -22.70 20.63
CA HIS A 751 21.09 -22.79 21.12
C HIS A 751 21.30 -24.03 21.99
N MET A 752 22.44 -24.70 21.81
CA MET A 752 22.82 -25.87 22.58
C MET A 752 23.89 -25.49 23.61
N SER A 753 23.64 -25.77 24.88
CA SER A 753 24.62 -25.59 25.96
C SER A 753 24.53 -26.74 26.95
N GLY A 754 25.62 -27.50 27.09
CA GLY A 754 25.63 -28.74 27.88
C GLY A 754 24.58 -29.73 27.39
N SER A 755 23.74 -30.22 28.32
CA SER A 755 22.59 -31.10 28.05
C SER A 755 21.29 -30.34 27.75
N PHE A 756 21.35 -29.03 27.53
CA PHE A 756 20.17 -28.21 27.29
C PHE A 756 20.10 -27.71 25.84
N MET A 757 18.89 -27.76 25.27
CA MET A 757 18.48 -27.02 24.08
C MET A 757 17.60 -25.85 24.49
N TYR A 758 18.10 -24.63 24.30
CA TYR A 758 17.33 -23.40 24.45
C TYR A 758 16.60 -23.09 23.14
N PHE A 759 15.33 -22.69 23.22
CA PHE A 759 14.53 -22.35 22.04
C PHE A 759 13.44 -21.32 22.35
N VAL A 760 13.11 -20.50 21.35
CA VAL A 760 12.07 -19.47 21.45
C VAL A 760 10.76 -19.99 20.87
N HIS A 761 9.71 -19.91 21.68
CA HIS A 761 8.34 -20.26 21.29
C HIS A 761 7.60 -19.06 20.67
N LYS A 762 6.58 -19.32 19.84
CA LYS A 762 5.76 -18.29 19.18
C LYS A 762 5.10 -17.25 20.10
N ASN A 763 4.97 -17.56 21.39
CA ASN A 763 4.47 -16.63 22.41
C ASN A 763 5.57 -15.76 23.03
N GLU A 764 6.75 -15.67 22.39
CA GLU A 764 7.85 -14.81 22.83
C GLU A 764 8.40 -15.22 24.22
N ILE A 765 8.47 -16.53 24.46
CA ILE A 765 9.01 -17.13 25.68
C ILE A 765 10.20 -17.99 25.33
N LEU A 766 11.29 -17.86 26.10
CA LEU A 766 12.44 -18.73 26.06
C LEU A 766 12.17 -19.96 26.92
N TYR A 767 12.28 -21.13 26.30
CA TYR A 767 12.23 -22.42 26.98
C TYR A 767 13.59 -23.11 26.89
N ARG A 768 13.84 -24.05 27.81
CA ARG A 768 14.93 -25.02 27.68
C ARG A 768 14.39 -26.45 27.74
N TYR A 769 14.89 -27.31 26.86
CA TYR A 769 14.68 -28.75 26.89
C TYR A 769 15.95 -29.43 27.40
N ASP A 770 15.81 -30.29 28.39
CA ASP A 770 16.89 -31.09 28.97
C ASP A 770 16.92 -32.48 28.34
N PHE A 771 18.03 -32.85 27.70
CA PHE A 771 18.18 -34.16 27.06
C PHE A 771 18.32 -35.32 28.05
N ASP A 772 18.81 -35.07 29.27
CA ASP A 772 19.03 -36.10 30.28
C ASP A 772 17.71 -36.45 30.97
N THR A 773 16.91 -35.45 31.34
CA THR A 773 15.62 -35.64 32.03
C THR A 773 14.43 -35.71 31.07
N GLN A 774 14.60 -35.28 29.82
CA GLN A 774 13.55 -35.15 28.80
C GLN A 774 12.39 -34.24 29.21
N THR A 775 12.70 -33.18 29.95
CA THR A 775 11.72 -32.20 30.43
C THR A 775 11.91 -30.85 29.75
N ILE A 776 10.84 -30.05 29.71
CA ILE A 776 10.86 -28.67 29.24
C ILE A 776 10.57 -27.74 30.41
N GLU A 777 11.39 -26.69 30.54
CA GLU A 777 11.24 -25.63 31.53
C GLU A 777 11.10 -24.27 30.84
N GLU A 778 10.19 -23.45 31.35
CA GLU A 778 10.09 -22.03 31.01
C GLU A 778 11.22 -21.25 31.68
N VAL A 779 12.08 -20.60 30.89
CA VAL A 779 13.19 -19.82 31.42
C VAL A 779 12.72 -18.41 31.73
N CYS A 780 12.26 -17.68 30.71
CA CYS A 780 11.80 -16.30 30.84
C CYS A 780 11.06 -15.81 29.60
N SER A 781 10.40 -14.65 29.71
CA SER A 781 9.96 -13.89 28.53
C SER A 781 11.19 -13.38 27.75
N ILE A 782 11.12 -13.36 26.41
CA ILE A 782 12.15 -12.69 25.59
C ILE A 782 11.95 -11.18 25.56
N MET A 783 10.81 -10.67 26.02
CA MET A 783 10.60 -9.23 26.20
C MET A 783 11.56 -8.73 27.28
N PRO A 784 12.53 -7.87 26.91
CA PRO A 784 13.61 -7.49 27.80
C PRO A 784 13.13 -6.47 28.84
N PHE A 785 13.79 -6.49 30.00
CA PHE A 785 13.62 -5.45 31.02
C PHE A 785 14.58 -4.29 30.75
N PHE A 786 14.05 -3.08 30.76
CA PHE A 786 14.82 -1.84 30.70
C PHE A 786 14.71 -1.09 32.03
N SER A 787 15.79 -0.48 32.49
CA SER A 787 15.70 0.53 33.55
C SER A 787 15.12 1.85 33.01
N ASP A 788 14.60 2.70 33.91
CA ASP A 788 14.05 4.01 33.53
C ASP A 788 15.08 4.85 32.76
N GLU A 789 16.35 4.87 33.20
CA GLU A 789 17.44 5.57 32.51
C GLU A 789 17.70 5.02 31.09
N GLN A 790 17.62 3.70 30.91
CA GLN A 790 17.77 3.07 29.61
C GLN A 790 16.60 3.43 28.70
N LEU A 791 15.37 3.41 29.22
CA LEU A 791 14.17 3.81 28.48
C LEU A 791 14.24 5.26 28.04
N ASP A 792 14.61 6.19 28.93
CA ASP A 792 14.75 7.61 28.60
C ASP A 792 15.77 7.83 27.49
N LYS A 793 16.93 7.17 27.58
CA LYS A 793 17.96 7.24 26.55
C LYS A 793 17.49 6.67 25.21
N LEU A 794 16.80 5.53 25.24
CA LEU A 794 16.29 4.86 24.03
C LEU A 794 15.15 5.67 23.39
N ASN A 795 14.21 6.19 24.17
CA ASN A 795 13.14 7.06 23.71
C ASN A 795 13.69 8.36 23.13
N GLY A 796 14.67 8.98 23.79
CA GLY A 796 15.34 10.17 23.27
C GLY A 796 16.07 9.93 21.94
N SER A 797 16.73 8.78 21.80
CA SER A 797 17.36 8.37 20.54
C SER A 797 16.34 8.07 19.46
N PHE A 798 15.26 7.35 19.80
CA PHE A 798 14.18 7.04 18.86
C PHE A 798 13.55 8.31 18.31
N ILE A 799 13.24 9.28 19.18
CA ILE A 799 12.67 10.56 18.74
C ILE A 799 13.66 11.29 17.85
N ARG A 800 14.95 11.41 18.23
CA ARG A 800 15.93 12.08 17.38
C ARG A 800 16.00 11.47 15.98
N ASN A 801 16.15 10.15 15.91
CA ASN A 801 16.17 9.41 14.65
C ASN A 801 14.87 9.62 13.86
N MET A 802 13.72 9.58 14.55
CA MET A 802 12.41 9.82 13.96
C MET A 802 12.32 11.22 13.33
N LEU A 803 12.76 12.27 14.05
CA LEU A 803 12.78 13.66 13.58
C LEU A 803 13.75 13.89 12.40
N GLU A 804 14.80 13.07 12.31
CA GLU A 804 15.76 13.02 11.21
C GLU A 804 15.26 12.16 10.03
N GLY A 805 14.13 11.46 10.19
CA GLY A 805 13.56 10.58 9.18
C GLY A 805 14.27 9.22 9.06
N GLU A 806 15.11 8.86 10.04
CA GLU A 806 15.85 7.61 10.05
C GLU A 806 14.98 6.42 10.52
N ASN A 807 15.08 5.29 9.81
CA ASN A 807 14.39 4.04 10.15
C ASN A 807 12.86 4.13 10.03
N SER A 808 12.35 5.05 9.20
CA SER A 808 10.93 5.12 8.89
C SER A 808 10.46 3.89 8.12
N GLN A 809 9.25 3.42 8.42
CA GLN A 809 8.61 2.32 7.69
C GLN A 809 8.30 2.68 6.23
N VAL A 810 8.31 3.96 5.92
CA VAL A 810 8.24 4.48 4.55
C VAL A 810 9.64 4.78 4.09
N MET A 811 10.15 3.93 3.19
CA MET A 811 11.38 4.22 2.46
C MET A 811 11.08 5.32 1.44
N PRO A 812 11.87 6.41 1.37
CA PRO A 812 11.70 7.50 0.39
C PRO A 812 11.83 7.11 -1.11
N GLU A 813 11.83 5.82 -1.45
CA GLU A 813 12.08 5.36 -2.82
C GLU A 813 10.83 5.46 -3.72
N ARG A 814 10.72 6.60 -4.41
CA ARG A 814 10.54 6.85 -5.87
C ARG A 814 9.75 5.90 -6.80
N PHE A 815 9.16 4.79 -6.37
CA PHE A 815 8.66 3.76 -7.30
C PHE A 815 7.19 3.86 -7.71
N ASN A 816 6.35 4.65 -7.02
CA ASN A 816 5.00 4.89 -7.53
C ASN A 816 5.00 6.11 -8.45
N LYS A 817 5.11 5.86 -9.77
CA LYS A 817 5.05 6.91 -10.81
C LYS A 817 3.78 7.78 -10.76
N LEU A 818 2.74 7.33 -10.05
CA LEU A 818 1.48 8.07 -9.88
C LEU A 818 1.51 9.04 -8.68
N TYR A 819 2.58 9.08 -7.89
CA TYR A 819 2.79 10.05 -6.80
C TYR A 819 3.60 11.25 -7.30
N ASP A 820 3.14 11.87 -8.37
CA ASP A 820 3.77 13.01 -9.03
C ASP A 820 2.93 14.30 -8.96
N GLY A 821 1.78 14.23 -8.29
CA GLY A 821 0.85 15.34 -8.12
C GLY A 821 0.10 15.73 -9.39
N LYS A 822 -0.03 14.82 -10.36
CA LYS A 822 -0.67 15.05 -11.67
C LYS A 822 -1.83 14.10 -11.99
N ALA A 823 -2.48 13.54 -10.99
CA ALA A 823 -3.64 12.66 -11.22
C ALA A 823 -4.78 13.40 -11.93
N GLY A 824 -5.07 14.63 -11.52
CA GLY A 824 -6.10 15.47 -12.12
C GLY A 824 -5.90 15.71 -13.61
N GLU A 825 -4.66 16.03 -14.01
CA GLU A 825 -4.25 16.23 -15.40
C GLU A 825 -4.47 14.96 -16.25
N ARG A 826 -4.06 13.80 -15.73
CA ARG A 826 -4.26 12.50 -16.41
C ARG A 826 -5.74 12.15 -16.59
N ILE A 827 -6.52 12.32 -15.53
CA ILE A 827 -7.96 12.01 -15.54
C ILE A 827 -8.69 12.90 -16.54
N TYR A 828 -8.47 14.21 -16.48
CA TYR A 828 -9.05 15.17 -17.42
C TYR A 828 -8.66 14.86 -18.86
N SER A 829 -7.36 14.67 -19.13
CA SER A 829 -6.84 14.40 -20.48
C SER A 829 -7.42 13.13 -21.09
N TYR A 830 -7.55 12.06 -20.31
CA TYR A 830 -8.14 10.81 -20.77
C TYR A 830 -9.61 10.98 -21.16
N ILE A 831 -10.40 11.66 -20.34
CA ILE A 831 -11.83 11.91 -20.62
C ILE A 831 -11.99 12.83 -21.82
N LYS A 832 -11.26 13.96 -21.86
CA LYS A 832 -11.30 14.92 -22.98
C LYS A 832 -11.02 14.20 -24.28
N THR A 833 -9.94 13.40 -24.32
CA THR A 833 -9.57 12.60 -25.49
C THR A 833 -10.68 11.62 -25.88
N ARG A 834 -11.25 10.89 -24.91
CA ARG A 834 -12.35 9.92 -25.14
C ARG A 834 -13.61 10.60 -25.72
N LEU A 835 -14.00 11.75 -25.20
CA LEU A 835 -15.19 12.49 -25.65
C LEU A 835 -14.99 13.11 -27.03
N PHE A 836 -13.78 13.56 -27.37
CA PHE A 836 -13.48 14.04 -28.72
C PHE A 836 -13.32 12.92 -29.75
N GLN A 837 -12.69 11.80 -29.38
CA GLN A 837 -12.40 10.68 -30.29
C GLN A 837 -13.55 9.69 -30.48
N LYS A 838 -14.63 9.73 -29.68
CA LYS A 838 -15.81 8.89 -29.89
C LYS A 838 -16.33 9.14 -31.33
N PRO A 839 -16.20 8.16 -32.26
CA PRO A 839 -16.76 8.32 -33.59
C PRO A 839 -18.27 8.41 -33.45
N ALA A 840 -18.93 9.14 -34.35
CA ALA A 840 -20.39 9.09 -34.52
C ALA A 840 -20.84 7.74 -35.13
N ALA A 841 -20.29 6.62 -34.64
CA ALA A 841 -20.61 5.27 -35.06
C ALA A 841 -21.42 4.63 -33.94
N ASP A 842 -22.74 4.89 -33.94
CA ASP A 842 -23.82 4.03 -33.46
C ASP A 842 -25.18 4.75 -33.64
N VAL A 843 -25.35 5.44 -34.77
CA VAL A 843 -26.67 5.92 -35.24
C VAL A 843 -26.71 5.68 -36.75
N TYR A 844 -27.04 4.45 -37.14
CA TYR A 844 -27.57 4.10 -38.46
C TYR A 844 -28.72 3.14 -38.28
#